data_AF-A0A9X5GTC8-F1
#
_entry.id   AF-A0A9X5GTC8-F1
#
_cell.length_a   1.000
_cell.length_b   1.000
_cell.length_c   1.000
_cell.angle_alpha   90.00
_cell.angle_beta   90.00
_cell.angle_gamma   90.00
#
_symmetry.space_group_name_H-M   'P 1'
#
loop_
_entity.id
_entity.type
_entity.pdbx_description
1 polymer ?
#
loop_
_entity_poly.entity_id
_entity_poly.type
_entity_poly.pdbx_seq_one_letter_code
_entity_poly.pdbx_strand_id
1 'polypeptide(L)'
;MKMKKKYVWKGILILQVFLLLLLGMERMKSSEDDRIQYTGDMLSFAQETESGLDLRRGCNRIENIDQGKNRRIITPDITLRRGVYAVTVQYHAITSSGSSVGCRSKAVYDGTHPWIRSESVLLTNNDTNIEYFVYSFKDNTRVIIKNIMDNDFFDPVQIDQVTITYLNGRSAAADLIRLLLVFGIVDVILYFYLYRRQVAGIWLQKNGLIVIGLAALLFIVELPMLMNYLPKGYDLRFHYYRLYSIAEGLRNGCFPVKIQPKWFNGYGYATGIFYGDIFLYFPALLYLLGFPLGTAYKAYVFAINVITIGNGYLCFKTIAKDKYIGLFGTVIYASFLHRLVALFTRAALGAYTALAFLPLVVLGLWAVYYGDDKENKKSWIYLVIGATGMIQSHLLGTLMTILFVGIFMVISLKRTLRKKTLMALGRAAAGCLISNLFFAVPFLDAYSNMTLAVDDYRGNMPVYYNSAFLSQLFSNVFNAVADVKEDLYGMYQDMPMSVGPMSGLAILAAICYLIVNHSKEKKENGLLPKLLAMTILSLWMSTNLFPYMWLEEFCPFLYAGLKKFEFAWRFLGAASTFITLLYVILMTKAKEMFAGKTAIVAGAVICMLFCYQGADYLFQYNNLMIPFEYEYNVRDLTVRAIYDGAYLPRGTDWQAMTTDIQVSDTEFVNVALEARKGTSICISVENNSKNNAYVDLPILYYKGYRAQSEGKDLPVSAGTNNRVRIALPAGFHGTIKTFFAEPWYWRGAEIISFLFWCGLIGYAMIKSIRKGFYCAGAR
;
A
#
# COMPACT_ATOMS: atom_id res chain seq x y z
N MET A 1 -33.80 -37.23 -4.62
CA MET A 1 -32.97 -36.20 -5.31
C MET A 1 -31.90 -35.53 -4.44
N LYS A 2 -32.13 -35.25 -3.13
CA LYS A 2 -31.12 -34.64 -2.23
C LYS A 2 -29.83 -35.47 -2.04
N MET A 3 -29.94 -36.81 -1.96
CA MET A 3 -28.76 -37.69 -1.85
C MET A 3 -27.80 -37.56 -3.03
N LYS A 4 -28.31 -37.55 -4.28
CA LYS A 4 -27.48 -37.40 -5.50
C LYS A 4 -26.66 -36.09 -5.50
N LYS A 5 -27.22 -34.98 -5.02
CA LYS A 5 -26.51 -33.67 -4.97
C LYS A 5 -25.31 -33.68 -4.01
N LYS A 6 -25.45 -34.36 -2.87
CA LYS A 6 -24.37 -34.49 -1.86
C LYS A 6 -23.19 -35.28 -2.42
N TYR A 7 -23.45 -36.34 -3.17
CA TYR A 7 -22.41 -37.14 -3.81
C TYR A 7 -21.72 -36.39 -4.94
N VAL A 8 -22.46 -35.64 -5.77
CA VAL A 8 -21.86 -34.78 -6.82
C VAL A 8 -20.94 -33.73 -6.21
N TRP A 9 -21.41 -32.99 -5.20
CA TRP A 9 -20.61 -31.97 -4.52
C TRP A 9 -19.35 -32.55 -3.88
N LYS A 10 -19.48 -33.66 -3.14
CA LYS A 10 -18.32 -34.34 -2.54
C LYS A 10 -17.35 -34.87 -3.59
N GLY A 11 -17.85 -35.43 -4.69
CA GLY A 11 -17.02 -35.92 -5.79
C GLY A 11 -16.19 -34.80 -6.44
N ILE A 12 -16.79 -33.63 -6.64
CA ILE A 12 -16.08 -32.45 -7.16
C ILE A 12 -15.01 -31.97 -6.18
N LEU A 13 -15.32 -31.85 -4.89
CA LEU A 13 -14.32 -31.47 -3.88
C LEU A 13 -13.17 -32.48 -3.79
N ILE A 14 -13.45 -33.78 -3.85
CA ILE A 14 -12.42 -34.83 -3.88
C ILE A 14 -11.55 -34.70 -5.13
N LEU A 15 -12.15 -34.47 -6.31
CA LEU A 15 -11.42 -34.27 -7.55
C LEU A 15 -10.54 -33.02 -7.49
N GLN A 16 -11.04 -31.91 -6.93
CA GLN A 16 -10.25 -30.70 -6.75
C GLN A 16 -9.06 -30.91 -5.81
N VAL A 17 -9.26 -31.58 -4.67
CA VAL A 17 -8.17 -31.94 -3.76
C VAL A 17 -7.15 -32.84 -4.46
N PHE A 18 -7.61 -33.82 -5.24
CA PHE A 18 -6.74 -34.70 -6.03
C PHE A 18 -5.93 -33.92 -7.07
N LEU A 19 -6.55 -32.98 -7.80
CA LEU A 19 -5.87 -32.11 -8.77
C LEU A 19 -4.84 -31.19 -8.10
N LEU A 20 -5.14 -30.65 -6.92
CA LEU A 20 -4.19 -29.86 -6.13
C LEU A 20 -2.99 -30.71 -5.70
N LEU A 21 -3.23 -31.93 -5.21
CA LEU A 21 -2.16 -32.85 -4.81
C LEU A 21 -1.29 -33.24 -6.00
N LEU A 22 -1.88 -33.60 -7.14
CA LEU A 22 -1.14 -33.93 -8.36
C LEU A 22 -0.26 -32.76 -8.83
N LEU A 23 -0.84 -31.56 -8.92
CA LEU A 23 -0.11 -30.36 -9.33
C LEU A 23 1.01 -30.02 -8.35
N GLY A 24 0.74 -30.12 -7.04
CA GLY A 24 1.74 -29.90 -5.99
C GLY A 24 2.88 -30.91 -6.08
N MET A 25 2.58 -32.19 -6.25
CA MET A 25 3.59 -33.25 -6.43
C MET A 25 4.42 -33.02 -7.69
N GLU A 26 3.79 -32.67 -8.82
CA GLU A 26 4.48 -32.40 -10.08
C GLU A 26 5.45 -31.22 -9.95
N ARG A 27 5.02 -30.11 -9.33
CA ARG A 27 5.83 -28.89 -9.14
C ARG A 27 6.93 -29.02 -8.09
N MET A 28 6.82 -29.99 -7.19
CA MET A 28 7.82 -30.25 -6.14
C MET A 28 8.90 -31.25 -6.57
N LYS A 29 8.76 -31.90 -7.73
CA LYS A 29 9.79 -32.80 -8.27
C LYS A 29 11.04 -32.00 -8.65
N SER A 30 12.14 -32.31 -7.97
CA SER A 30 13.47 -31.81 -8.32
C SER A 30 13.93 -32.41 -9.65
N SER A 31 14.52 -31.57 -10.49
CA SER A 31 15.22 -31.96 -11.73
C SER A 31 16.70 -31.65 -11.61
N GLU A 32 17.56 -32.36 -12.35
CA GLU A 32 18.98 -32.00 -12.46
C GLU A 32 19.16 -30.60 -13.08
N ASP A 33 18.24 -30.20 -13.98
CA ASP A 33 18.19 -28.86 -14.60
C ASP A 33 17.65 -27.75 -13.68
N ASP A 34 17.38 -28.03 -12.40
CA ASP A 34 16.87 -27.01 -11.47
C ASP A 34 17.93 -25.97 -11.09
N ARG A 35 19.21 -26.21 -11.41
CA ARG A 35 20.28 -25.25 -11.18
C ARG A 35 21.23 -25.20 -12.35
N ILE A 36 21.29 -24.04 -13.01
CA ILE A 36 22.16 -23.76 -14.15
C ILE A 36 23.18 -22.72 -13.71
N GLN A 37 24.46 -22.94 -14.02
CA GLN A 37 25.56 -22.07 -13.62
C GLN A 37 26.43 -21.73 -14.83
N TYR A 38 26.68 -20.43 -15.02
CA TYR A 38 27.63 -19.91 -16.00
C TYR A 38 28.74 -19.19 -15.27
N THR A 39 29.97 -19.65 -15.48
CA THR A 39 31.20 -18.98 -15.04
C THR A 39 31.60 -17.91 -16.05
N GLY A 40 32.47 -16.98 -15.66
CA GLY A 40 32.87 -15.84 -16.49
C GLY A 40 33.35 -16.20 -17.90
N ASP A 41 34.07 -17.31 -18.07
CA ASP A 41 34.55 -17.84 -19.35
C ASP A 41 33.42 -18.30 -20.29
N MET A 42 32.22 -18.58 -19.77
CA MET A 42 31.04 -18.93 -20.55
C MET A 42 30.22 -17.70 -20.99
N LEU A 43 30.54 -16.51 -20.46
CA LEU A 43 29.82 -15.27 -20.76
C LEU A 43 30.38 -14.61 -22.02
N SER A 44 29.58 -13.74 -22.63
CA SER A 44 29.99 -12.97 -23.79
C SER A 44 29.71 -11.48 -23.59
N PHE A 45 30.66 -10.65 -24.00
CA PHE A 45 30.47 -9.21 -24.10
C PHE A 45 29.90 -8.85 -25.47
N ALA A 46 28.94 -7.93 -25.50
CA ALA A 46 28.39 -7.37 -26.73
C ALA A 46 28.20 -5.85 -26.63
N GLN A 47 28.45 -5.13 -27.72
CA GLN A 47 28.13 -3.71 -27.86
C GLN A 47 27.78 -3.36 -29.32
N GLU A 48 27.04 -2.27 -29.50
CA GLU A 48 26.68 -1.72 -30.80
C GLU A 48 27.59 -0.54 -31.13
N THR A 49 28.40 -0.67 -32.18
CA THR A 49 29.30 0.36 -32.72
C THR A 49 28.81 0.83 -34.09
N GLU A 50 29.42 1.89 -34.64
CA GLU A 50 29.13 2.35 -36.01
C GLU A 50 29.43 1.27 -37.07
N SER A 51 30.37 0.36 -36.76
CA SER A 51 30.74 -0.78 -37.60
C SER A 51 29.85 -2.01 -37.45
N GLY A 52 28.85 -1.99 -36.54
CA GLY A 52 27.92 -3.11 -36.30
C GLY A 52 27.96 -3.65 -34.87
N LEU A 53 27.61 -4.94 -34.70
CA LEU A 53 27.64 -5.61 -33.40
C LEU A 53 29.05 -6.16 -33.12
N ASP A 54 29.75 -5.63 -32.12
CA ASP A 54 30.99 -6.19 -31.57
C ASP A 54 30.63 -7.22 -30.50
N LEU A 55 31.00 -8.49 -30.72
CA LEU A 55 30.72 -9.62 -29.83
C LEU A 55 32.02 -10.35 -29.49
N ARG A 56 32.39 -10.34 -28.20
CA ARG A 56 33.60 -11.00 -27.67
C ARG A 56 33.18 -12.16 -26.76
N ARG A 57 33.46 -13.40 -27.17
CA ARG A 57 33.17 -14.61 -26.39
C ARG A 57 34.22 -14.83 -25.30
N GLY A 58 33.82 -15.40 -24.17
CA GLY A 58 34.70 -15.59 -23.01
C GLY A 58 35.09 -14.29 -22.32
N CYS A 59 34.32 -13.22 -22.56
CA CYS A 59 34.51 -11.91 -21.94
C CYS A 59 33.37 -11.65 -20.96
N ASN A 60 33.73 -11.46 -19.70
CA ASN A 60 32.79 -11.25 -18.60
C ASN A 60 32.85 -9.84 -18.00
N ARG A 61 33.51 -8.90 -18.69
CA ARG A 61 33.76 -7.55 -18.19
C ARG A 61 33.34 -6.49 -19.20
N ILE A 62 32.78 -5.42 -18.68
CA ILE A 62 32.57 -4.16 -19.39
C ILE A 62 33.63 -3.20 -18.86
N GLU A 63 34.45 -2.63 -19.74
CA GLU A 63 35.52 -1.71 -19.37
C GLU A 63 35.21 -0.28 -19.82
N ASN A 64 35.91 0.69 -19.22
CA ASN A 64 35.69 2.11 -19.50
C ASN A 64 36.04 2.48 -20.95
N ILE A 65 36.87 1.67 -21.60
CA ILE A 65 37.27 1.84 -23.00
C ILE A 65 36.16 1.41 -23.97
N ASP A 66 35.19 0.61 -23.53
CA ASP A 66 34.06 0.19 -24.35
C ASP A 66 33.08 1.36 -24.47
N GLN A 67 33.09 2.04 -25.63
CA GLN A 67 32.28 3.23 -25.92
C GLN A 67 31.06 2.98 -26.82
N GLY A 68 30.77 1.71 -27.17
CA GLY A 68 29.58 1.37 -27.93
C GLY A 68 28.27 1.61 -27.16
N LYS A 69 27.14 1.54 -27.86
CA LYS A 69 25.81 1.53 -27.25
C LYS A 69 25.43 0.11 -26.82
N ASN A 70 24.46 0.01 -25.91
CA ASN A 70 23.87 -1.25 -25.45
C ASN A 70 24.94 -2.27 -24.97
N ARG A 71 25.98 -1.77 -24.28
CA ARG A 71 27.09 -2.56 -23.74
C ARG A 71 26.55 -3.56 -22.73
N ARG A 72 26.86 -4.84 -22.91
CA ARG A 72 26.25 -5.90 -22.10
C ARG A 72 27.09 -7.16 -21.98
N ILE A 73 27.02 -7.80 -20.82
CA ILE A 73 27.46 -9.18 -20.61
C ILE A 73 26.25 -10.10 -20.66
N ILE A 74 26.30 -11.11 -21.52
CA ILE A 74 25.18 -12.03 -21.75
C ILE A 74 25.58 -13.48 -21.46
N THR A 75 24.63 -14.24 -20.93
CA THR A 75 24.75 -15.70 -20.84
C THR A 75 24.47 -16.35 -22.21
N PRO A 76 24.86 -17.62 -22.40
CA PRO A 76 24.29 -18.46 -23.45
C PRO A 76 22.75 -18.51 -23.36
N ASP A 77 22.12 -18.93 -24.45
CA ASP A 77 20.67 -19.17 -24.50
C ASP A 77 20.26 -20.33 -23.61
N ILE A 78 19.15 -20.14 -22.91
CA ILE A 78 18.66 -21.07 -21.90
C ILE A 78 17.19 -21.35 -22.15
N THR A 79 16.76 -22.59 -21.98
CA THR A 79 15.36 -22.95 -22.12
C THR A 79 14.76 -23.22 -20.74
N LEU A 80 13.82 -22.38 -20.31
CA LEU A 80 13.18 -22.47 -19.01
C LEU A 80 11.81 -23.16 -19.11
N ARG A 81 11.55 -24.12 -18.22
CA ARG A 81 10.18 -24.60 -17.95
C ARG A 81 9.34 -23.52 -17.26
N ARG A 82 8.01 -23.69 -17.23
CA ARG A 82 7.10 -22.79 -16.51
C ARG A 82 7.40 -22.84 -15.01
N GLY A 83 7.48 -21.66 -14.39
CA GLY A 83 7.67 -21.52 -12.95
C GLY A 83 8.44 -20.25 -12.56
N VAL A 84 8.94 -20.24 -11.32
CA VAL A 84 9.66 -19.13 -10.71
C VAL A 84 11.12 -19.54 -10.53
N TYR A 85 12.02 -18.66 -10.90
CA TYR A 85 13.47 -18.85 -10.80
C TYR A 85 14.09 -17.73 -9.96
N ALA A 86 15.08 -18.08 -9.15
CA ALA A 86 16.03 -17.11 -8.61
C ALA A 86 17.22 -17.00 -9.56
N VAL A 87 17.59 -15.79 -9.95
CA VAL A 87 18.83 -15.50 -10.65
C VAL A 87 19.76 -14.82 -9.67
N THR A 88 20.93 -15.41 -9.49
CA THR A 88 22.00 -14.96 -8.59
C THR A 88 23.19 -14.56 -9.43
N VAL A 89 23.63 -13.31 -9.29
CA VAL A 89 24.76 -12.75 -10.04
C VAL A 89 25.87 -12.42 -9.08
N GLN A 90 27.02 -13.06 -9.26
CA GLN A 90 28.27 -12.71 -8.57
C GLN A 90 29.06 -11.76 -9.47
N TYR A 91 29.49 -10.63 -8.90
CA TYR A 91 30.08 -9.55 -9.68
C TYR A 91 30.98 -8.65 -8.84
N HIS A 92 31.81 -7.88 -9.56
CA HIS A 92 32.56 -6.75 -9.03
C HIS A 92 32.20 -5.50 -9.82
N ALA A 93 31.72 -4.47 -9.12
CA ALA A 93 31.39 -3.16 -9.68
C ALA A 93 31.91 -2.06 -8.77
N ILE A 94 32.34 -0.93 -9.35
CA ILE A 94 32.70 0.28 -8.57
C ILE A 94 31.56 1.30 -8.49
N THR A 95 30.46 1.05 -9.22
CA THR A 95 29.29 1.92 -9.25
C THR A 95 28.76 2.16 -7.85
N SER A 96 28.68 3.43 -7.47
CA SER A 96 28.19 3.82 -6.16
C SER A 96 26.81 3.23 -5.87
N SER A 97 26.64 2.73 -4.65
CA SER A 97 25.35 2.26 -4.12
C SER A 97 24.26 3.34 -4.09
N GLY A 98 24.65 4.61 -4.23
CA GLY A 98 23.75 5.76 -4.40
C GLY A 98 23.30 6.03 -5.84
N SER A 99 23.82 5.29 -6.83
CA SER A 99 23.56 5.56 -8.25
C SER A 99 22.18 5.08 -8.71
N SER A 100 21.56 5.83 -9.63
CA SER A 100 20.36 5.42 -10.35
C SER A 100 20.63 4.93 -11.78
N VAL A 101 21.90 4.95 -12.19
CA VAL A 101 22.39 4.52 -13.51
C VAL A 101 23.56 3.56 -13.34
N GLY A 102 23.73 2.63 -14.28
CA GLY A 102 24.84 1.67 -14.27
C GLY A 102 24.51 0.36 -14.93
N CYS A 103 25.23 -0.71 -14.56
CA CYS A 103 25.00 -2.04 -15.12
C CYS A 103 23.84 -2.74 -14.43
N ARG A 104 22.87 -3.25 -15.20
CA ARG A 104 21.67 -3.90 -14.68
C ARG A 104 21.56 -5.33 -15.15
N SER A 105 21.34 -6.24 -14.22
CA SER A 105 21.03 -7.63 -14.55
C SER A 105 19.53 -7.85 -14.67
N LYS A 106 19.12 -8.51 -15.76
CA LYS A 106 17.75 -8.97 -15.99
C LYS A 106 17.70 -10.14 -16.97
N ALA A 107 16.64 -10.94 -16.89
CA ALA A 107 16.30 -11.92 -17.91
C ALA A 107 15.53 -11.27 -19.06
N VAL A 108 15.90 -11.62 -20.29
CA VAL A 108 15.31 -11.11 -21.53
C VAL A 108 14.91 -12.27 -22.43
N TYR A 109 13.83 -12.08 -23.19
CA TYR A 109 13.34 -12.99 -24.23
C TYR A 109 13.52 -12.30 -25.58
N ASP A 110 14.30 -12.89 -26.48
CA ASP A 110 14.66 -12.30 -27.79
C ASP A 110 13.64 -12.63 -28.90
N GLY A 111 12.34 -12.69 -28.57
CA GLY A 111 11.26 -12.91 -29.54
C GLY A 111 10.05 -12.01 -29.33
N THR A 112 9.05 -12.15 -30.20
CA THR A 112 7.90 -11.23 -30.31
C THR A 112 6.93 -11.26 -29.12
N HIS A 113 6.81 -12.39 -28.43
CA HIS A 113 5.91 -12.56 -27.28
C HIS A 113 6.69 -13.05 -26.05
N PRO A 114 6.99 -12.16 -25.09
CA PRO A 114 7.71 -12.55 -23.90
C PRO A 114 6.81 -13.40 -23.00
N TRP A 115 7.07 -14.70 -22.95
CA TRP A 115 6.49 -15.62 -21.97
C TRP A 115 7.20 -15.52 -20.61
N ILE A 116 7.91 -14.42 -20.37
CA ILE A 116 8.64 -14.15 -19.15
C ILE A 116 8.25 -12.81 -18.53
N ARG A 117 8.38 -12.72 -17.21
CA ARG A 117 8.58 -11.45 -16.51
C ARG A 117 9.87 -11.56 -15.71
N SER A 118 10.71 -10.54 -15.80
CA SER A 118 11.96 -10.47 -15.04
C SER A 118 11.92 -9.27 -14.14
N GLU A 119 12.27 -9.47 -12.88
CA GLU A 119 12.80 -8.38 -12.07
C GLU A 119 14.14 -7.92 -12.66
N SER A 120 14.58 -6.74 -12.28
CA SER A 120 15.92 -6.26 -12.63
C SER A 120 16.56 -5.59 -11.43
N VAL A 121 17.89 -5.65 -11.40
CA VAL A 121 18.68 -5.13 -10.28
C VAL A 121 19.88 -4.38 -10.82
N LEU A 122 20.23 -3.28 -10.14
CA LEU A 122 21.44 -2.52 -10.42
C LEU A 122 22.62 -3.18 -9.71
N LEU A 123 23.71 -3.37 -10.42
CA LEU A 123 24.96 -3.93 -9.90
C LEU A 123 25.80 -2.78 -9.36
N THR A 124 25.82 -2.63 -8.04
CA THR A 124 26.54 -1.57 -7.33
C THR A 124 27.66 -2.15 -6.47
N ASN A 125 28.56 -1.31 -5.99
CA ASN A 125 29.63 -1.66 -5.05
C ASN A 125 29.13 -2.07 -3.64
N ASN A 126 27.82 -2.19 -3.45
CA ASN A 126 27.20 -2.53 -2.18
C ASN A 126 27.35 -4.00 -1.79
N ASP A 127 27.22 -4.86 -2.79
CA ASP A 127 27.22 -6.31 -2.67
C ASP A 127 28.09 -6.88 -3.80
N THR A 128 28.66 -8.06 -3.58
CA THR A 128 29.34 -8.84 -4.62
C THR A 128 28.44 -9.96 -5.16
N ASN A 129 27.25 -10.12 -4.57
CA ASN A 129 26.30 -11.15 -4.93
C ASN A 129 24.86 -10.65 -4.76
N ILE A 130 24.06 -10.69 -5.83
CA ILE A 130 22.68 -10.19 -5.82
C ILE A 130 21.70 -11.22 -6.37
N GLU A 131 20.51 -11.29 -5.77
CA GLU A 131 19.43 -12.18 -6.18
C GLU A 131 18.19 -11.41 -6.64
N TYR A 132 17.58 -11.86 -7.75
CA TYR A 132 16.29 -11.40 -8.24
C TYR A 132 15.47 -12.52 -8.86
N PHE A 133 14.16 -12.32 -9.02
CA PHE A 133 13.27 -13.38 -9.51
C PHE A 133 12.87 -13.21 -10.98
N VAL A 134 12.78 -14.35 -11.67
CA VAL A 134 12.31 -14.48 -13.05
C VAL A 134 11.13 -15.44 -13.07
N TYR A 135 10.09 -15.07 -13.81
CA TYR A 135 8.83 -15.80 -13.89
C TYR A 135 8.64 -16.25 -15.33
N SER A 136 8.64 -17.56 -15.58
CA SER A 136 8.33 -18.16 -16.87
C SER A 136 6.89 -18.66 -16.86
N PHE A 137 6.09 -18.23 -17.83
CA PHE A 137 4.67 -18.57 -17.95
C PHE A 137 4.40 -19.74 -18.89
N LYS A 138 5.41 -20.18 -19.64
CA LYS A 138 5.30 -21.25 -20.64
C LYS A 138 6.49 -22.18 -20.54
N ASP A 139 6.27 -23.47 -20.74
CA ASP A 139 7.35 -24.42 -20.89
C ASP A 139 8.14 -24.15 -22.17
N ASN A 140 9.43 -24.49 -22.13
CA ASN A 140 10.38 -24.27 -23.22
C ASN A 140 10.52 -22.80 -23.62
N THR A 141 10.53 -21.88 -22.65
CA THR A 141 10.73 -20.45 -22.89
C THR A 141 12.22 -20.14 -22.99
N ARG A 142 12.67 -19.65 -24.15
CA ARG A 142 14.07 -19.25 -24.38
C ARG A 142 14.41 -17.93 -23.67
N VAL A 143 15.44 -17.90 -22.85
CA VAL A 143 15.83 -16.77 -22.01
C VAL A 143 17.33 -16.54 -22.09
N ILE A 144 17.72 -15.27 -22.05
CA ILE A 144 19.11 -14.82 -21.90
C ILE A 144 19.17 -13.90 -20.68
N ILE A 145 20.14 -14.11 -19.79
CA ILE A 145 20.43 -13.13 -18.74
C ILE A 145 21.35 -12.07 -19.35
N LYS A 146 20.91 -10.82 -19.33
CA LYS A 146 21.66 -9.67 -19.85
C LYS A 146 22.01 -8.75 -18.69
N ASN A 147 23.30 -8.48 -18.51
CA ASN A 147 23.85 -7.45 -17.64
C ASN A 147 24.16 -6.23 -18.51
N ILE A 148 23.24 -5.27 -18.58
CA ILE A 148 23.25 -4.18 -19.57
C ILE A 148 23.69 -2.88 -18.89
N MET A 149 24.71 -2.24 -19.43
CA MET A 149 25.18 -0.92 -19.02
C MET A 149 24.32 0.17 -19.66
N ASP A 150 23.92 1.18 -18.86
CA ASP A 150 23.31 2.40 -19.38
C ASP A 150 24.28 3.13 -20.34
N ASN A 151 23.78 3.62 -21.48
CA ASN A 151 24.62 4.08 -22.61
C ASN A 151 25.62 5.18 -22.25
N ASP A 152 25.27 6.09 -21.34
CA ASP A 152 26.10 7.24 -20.95
C ASP A 152 26.87 7.00 -19.64
N PHE A 153 27.05 5.73 -19.25
CA PHE A 153 27.72 5.32 -18.02
C PHE A 153 28.90 4.38 -18.30
N PHE A 154 30.03 4.57 -17.61
CA PHE A 154 31.31 3.94 -18.00
C PHE A 154 32.07 3.27 -16.84
N ASP A 155 31.45 3.14 -15.67
CA ASP A 155 32.11 2.41 -14.59
C ASP A 155 32.30 0.94 -15.00
N PRO A 156 33.48 0.36 -14.74
CA PRO A 156 33.75 -1.02 -15.08
C PRO A 156 32.93 -1.96 -14.20
N VAL A 157 32.45 -3.05 -14.81
CA VAL A 157 31.72 -4.12 -14.14
C VAL A 157 32.21 -5.47 -14.66
N GLN A 158 32.53 -6.37 -13.74
CA GLN A 158 32.92 -7.75 -14.02
C GLN A 158 31.87 -8.70 -13.44
N ILE A 159 31.45 -9.68 -14.23
CA ILE A 159 30.50 -10.72 -13.81
C ILE A 159 31.25 -12.05 -13.66
N ASP A 160 31.42 -12.53 -12.44
CA ASP A 160 32.19 -13.76 -12.20
C ASP A 160 31.34 -15.00 -12.44
N GLN A 161 30.06 -14.93 -12.05
CA GLN A 161 29.15 -16.07 -12.16
C GLN A 161 27.69 -15.62 -12.25
N VAL A 162 26.92 -16.31 -13.09
CA VAL A 162 25.45 -16.23 -13.11
C VAL A 162 24.89 -17.60 -12.78
N THR A 163 24.07 -17.69 -11.74
CA THR A 163 23.38 -18.92 -11.32
C THR A 163 21.88 -18.75 -11.43
N ILE A 164 21.20 -19.70 -12.06
CA ILE A 164 19.74 -19.69 -12.24
C ILE A 164 19.20 -20.92 -11.53
N THR A 165 18.33 -20.71 -10.55
CA THR A 165 17.80 -21.78 -9.69
C THR A 165 16.27 -21.82 -9.77
N TYR A 166 15.70 -22.96 -10.17
CA TYR A 166 14.26 -23.20 -10.13
C TYR A 166 13.76 -23.29 -8.69
N LEU A 167 12.76 -22.49 -8.35
CA LEU A 167 12.19 -22.45 -7.01
C LEU A 167 10.95 -23.33 -6.96
N ASN A 168 11.15 -24.64 -6.71
CA ASN A 168 10.08 -25.64 -6.61
C ASN A 168 8.93 -25.18 -5.70
N GLY A 169 9.25 -24.77 -4.46
CA GLY A 169 8.25 -24.34 -3.48
C GLY A 169 7.46 -23.10 -3.90
N ARG A 170 8.12 -22.07 -4.47
CA ARG A 170 7.43 -20.85 -4.94
C ARG A 170 6.59 -21.12 -6.19
N SER A 171 7.09 -21.94 -7.10
CA SER A 171 6.37 -22.34 -8.31
C SER A 171 5.11 -23.12 -7.97
N ALA A 172 5.23 -24.11 -7.08
CA ALA A 172 4.11 -24.89 -6.56
C ALA A 172 3.09 -24.00 -5.85
N ALA A 173 3.53 -23.15 -4.91
CA ALA A 173 2.63 -22.26 -4.17
C ALA A 173 1.83 -21.34 -5.09
N ALA A 174 2.48 -20.68 -6.05
CA ALA A 174 1.82 -19.77 -6.98
C ALA A 174 0.76 -20.49 -7.85
N ASP A 175 1.08 -21.67 -8.39
CA ASP A 175 0.14 -22.44 -9.21
C ASP A 175 -1.01 -23.03 -8.37
N LEU A 176 -0.73 -23.53 -7.16
CA LEU A 176 -1.76 -24.02 -6.23
C LEU A 176 -2.73 -22.91 -5.83
N ILE A 177 -2.23 -21.70 -5.54
CA ILE A 177 -3.08 -20.55 -5.19
C ILE A 177 -3.96 -20.15 -6.38
N ARG A 178 -3.42 -20.09 -7.60
CA ARG A 178 -4.22 -19.83 -8.81
C ARG A 178 -5.32 -20.86 -8.98
N LEU A 179 -5.01 -22.14 -8.80
CA LEU A 179 -5.97 -23.22 -8.94
C LEU A 179 -7.03 -23.18 -7.82
N LEU A 180 -6.64 -22.90 -6.58
CA LEU A 180 -7.55 -22.71 -5.44
C LEU A 180 -8.52 -21.55 -5.68
N LEU A 181 -8.08 -20.44 -6.28
CA LEU A 181 -8.96 -19.33 -6.63
C LEU A 181 -9.99 -19.75 -7.68
N VAL A 182 -9.59 -20.49 -8.71
CA VAL A 182 -10.51 -21.03 -9.73
C VAL A 182 -11.50 -22.00 -9.08
N PHE A 183 -11.03 -22.92 -8.25
CA PHE A 183 -11.89 -23.87 -7.53
C PHE A 183 -12.85 -23.17 -6.58
N GLY A 184 -12.41 -22.14 -5.86
CA GLY A 184 -13.28 -21.34 -5.00
C GLY A 184 -14.42 -20.68 -5.77
N ILE A 185 -14.16 -20.14 -6.98
CA ILE A 185 -15.21 -19.57 -7.84
C ILE A 185 -16.18 -20.66 -8.29
N VAL A 186 -15.66 -21.79 -8.77
CA VAL A 186 -16.46 -22.94 -9.21
C VAL A 186 -17.33 -23.47 -8.07
N ASP A 187 -16.78 -23.59 -6.86
CA ASP A 187 -17.46 -24.06 -5.66
C ASP A 187 -18.57 -23.11 -5.23
N VAL A 188 -18.33 -21.80 -5.25
CA VAL A 188 -19.38 -20.81 -4.95
C VAL A 188 -20.54 -20.96 -5.93
N ILE A 189 -20.25 -21.02 -7.24
CA ILE A 189 -21.27 -21.19 -8.29
C ILE A 189 -22.06 -22.49 -8.09
N LEU A 190 -21.34 -23.60 -7.89
CA LEU A 190 -21.93 -24.92 -7.69
C LEU A 190 -22.74 -25.02 -6.38
N TYR A 191 -22.27 -24.41 -5.29
CA TYR A 191 -23.01 -24.37 -4.03
C TYR A 191 -24.35 -23.66 -4.21
N PHE A 192 -24.33 -22.51 -4.87
CA PHE A 192 -25.57 -21.79 -5.19
C PHE A 192 -26.47 -22.59 -6.13
N TYR A 193 -25.92 -23.23 -7.16
CA TYR A 193 -26.68 -24.05 -8.11
C TYR A 193 -27.29 -25.32 -7.49
N LEU A 194 -26.55 -26.04 -6.63
CA LEU A 194 -26.99 -27.31 -6.07
C LEU A 194 -27.89 -27.13 -4.85
N TYR A 195 -27.52 -26.23 -3.93
CA TYR A 195 -28.15 -26.14 -2.59
C TYR A 195 -29.00 -24.90 -2.39
N ARG A 196 -28.78 -23.82 -3.13
CA ARG A 196 -29.49 -22.55 -2.94
C ARG A 196 -30.22 -22.03 -4.17
N ARG A 197 -30.36 -22.81 -5.26
CA ARG A 197 -30.86 -22.31 -6.57
C ARG A 197 -32.15 -21.52 -6.49
N GLN A 198 -33.17 -22.03 -5.79
CA GLN A 198 -34.45 -21.33 -5.63
C GLN A 198 -34.30 -20.04 -4.81
N VAL A 199 -33.58 -20.11 -3.69
CA VAL A 199 -33.33 -18.94 -2.81
C VAL A 199 -32.50 -17.88 -3.53
N ALA A 200 -31.44 -18.30 -4.22
CA ALA A 200 -30.56 -17.46 -5.00
C ALA A 200 -31.29 -16.84 -6.19
N GLY A 201 -32.14 -17.60 -6.89
CA GLY A 201 -32.97 -17.11 -7.98
C GLY A 201 -33.92 -16.01 -7.52
N ILE A 202 -34.67 -16.24 -6.43
CA ILE A 202 -35.57 -15.23 -5.85
C ILE A 202 -34.79 -13.99 -5.37
N TRP A 203 -33.62 -14.20 -4.75
CA TRP A 203 -32.79 -13.09 -4.27
C TRP A 203 -32.19 -12.28 -5.42
N LEU A 204 -31.72 -12.93 -6.49
CA LEU A 204 -31.20 -12.29 -7.70
C LEU A 204 -32.29 -11.57 -8.49
N GLN A 205 -33.51 -12.11 -8.57
CA GLN A 205 -34.65 -11.37 -9.14
C GLN A 205 -34.91 -10.07 -8.39
N LYS A 206 -34.69 -10.05 -7.06
CA LYS A 206 -34.86 -8.85 -6.23
C LYS A 206 -33.65 -7.91 -6.23
N ASN A 207 -32.44 -8.40 -6.46
CA ASN A 207 -31.19 -7.64 -6.25
C ASN A 207 -30.22 -7.66 -7.45
N GLY A 208 -30.62 -8.23 -8.59
CA GLY A 208 -29.74 -8.45 -9.75
C GLY A 208 -29.11 -7.15 -10.26
N LEU A 209 -29.89 -6.08 -10.38
CA LEU A 209 -29.39 -4.75 -10.77
C LEU A 209 -28.32 -4.21 -9.80
N ILE A 210 -28.43 -4.52 -8.51
CA ILE A 210 -27.44 -4.08 -7.52
C ILE A 210 -26.14 -4.86 -7.70
N VAL A 211 -26.24 -6.19 -7.87
CA VAL A 211 -25.07 -7.03 -8.10
C VAL A 211 -24.35 -6.62 -9.38
N ILE A 212 -25.09 -6.43 -10.47
CA ILE A 212 -24.55 -5.97 -11.75
C ILE A 212 -23.93 -4.58 -11.60
N GLY A 213 -24.62 -3.64 -10.94
CA GLY A 213 -24.12 -2.28 -10.73
C GLY A 213 -22.82 -2.25 -9.92
N LEU A 214 -22.72 -3.03 -8.83
CA LEU A 214 -21.51 -3.11 -8.02
C LEU A 214 -20.37 -3.82 -8.76
N ALA A 215 -20.66 -4.87 -9.54
CA ALA A 215 -19.67 -5.57 -10.35
C ALA A 215 -19.15 -4.70 -11.52
N ALA A 216 -20.03 -3.97 -12.20
CA ALA A 216 -19.67 -3.03 -13.24
C ALA A 216 -18.82 -1.88 -12.68
N LEU A 217 -19.20 -1.34 -11.51
CA LEU A 217 -18.40 -0.33 -10.81
C LEU A 217 -17.01 -0.85 -10.48
N LEU A 218 -16.90 -2.07 -9.91
CA LEU A 218 -15.62 -2.71 -9.60
C LEU A 218 -14.76 -2.86 -10.85
N PHE A 219 -15.35 -3.33 -11.95
CA PHE A 219 -14.65 -3.46 -13.23
C PHE A 219 -14.12 -2.11 -13.72
N ILE A 220 -14.95 -1.07 -13.73
CA ILE A 220 -14.58 0.28 -14.18
C ILE A 220 -13.41 0.84 -13.36
N VAL A 221 -13.50 0.79 -12.03
CA VAL A 221 -12.43 1.36 -11.18
C VAL A 221 -11.15 0.51 -11.17
N GLU A 222 -11.21 -0.75 -11.64
CA GLU A 222 -10.04 -1.62 -11.75
C GLU A 222 -9.37 -1.55 -13.14
N LEU A 223 -10.02 -0.93 -14.14
CA LEU A 223 -9.55 -0.91 -15.54
C LEU A 223 -8.06 -0.59 -15.70
N PRO A 224 -7.48 0.46 -15.07
CA PRO A 224 -6.05 0.74 -15.24
C PRO A 224 -5.12 -0.36 -14.71
N MET A 225 -5.56 -1.15 -13.73
CA MET A 225 -4.78 -2.26 -13.15
C MET A 225 -4.86 -3.55 -13.97
N LEU A 226 -5.83 -3.66 -14.90
CA LEU A 226 -5.94 -4.79 -15.81
C LEU A 226 -4.92 -4.75 -16.97
N MET A 227 -4.17 -3.65 -17.10
CA MET A 227 -3.11 -3.52 -18.09
C MET A 227 -2.00 -4.56 -17.87
N ASN A 228 -1.25 -4.88 -18.93
CA ASN A 228 -0.14 -5.84 -18.86
C ASN A 228 1.11 -5.28 -18.14
N TYR A 229 1.12 -3.98 -17.83
CA TYR A 229 2.10 -3.28 -17.00
C TYR A 229 1.46 -2.63 -15.77
N LEU A 230 2.28 -2.20 -14.81
CA LEU A 230 1.87 -1.41 -13.67
C LEU A 230 1.97 0.09 -14.04
N PRO A 231 0.88 0.87 -13.95
CA PRO A 231 0.92 2.30 -14.23
C PRO A 231 1.83 3.08 -13.26
N LYS A 232 2.55 4.10 -13.73
CA LYS A 232 3.36 4.99 -12.88
C LYS A 232 2.45 5.88 -12.02
N GLY A 233 2.87 6.11 -10.78
CA GLY A 233 2.33 7.13 -9.88
C GLY A 233 3.42 7.69 -8.97
N TYR A 234 3.21 8.89 -8.43
CA TYR A 234 4.21 9.63 -7.64
C TYR A 234 4.69 8.85 -6.41
N ASP A 235 3.75 8.41 -5.56
CA ASP A 235 4.03 7.69 -4.31
C ASP A 235 4.26 6.17 -4.55
N LEU A 236 4.06 5.67 -5.79
CA LEU A 236 4.13 4.24 -6.08
C LEU A 236 5.50 3.66 -5.73
N ARG A 237 6.59 4.37 -6.06
CA ARG A 237 7.95 3.93 -5.82
C ARG A 237 8.18 3.58 -4.35
N PHE A 238 7.84 4.50 -3.45
CA PHE A 238 7.95 4.31 -2.01
C PHE A 238 7.17 3.07 -1.54
N HIS A 239 5.90 2.95 -1.94
CA HIS A 239 5.05 1.84 -1.49
C HIS A 239 5.42 0.48 -2.09
N TYR A 240 5.88 0.45 -3.33
CA TYR A 240 6.36 -0.75 -4.00
C TYR A 240 7.64 -1.29 -3.32
N TYR A 241 8.53 -0.41 -2.87
CA TYR A 241 9.69 -0.80 -2.08
C TYR A 241 9.35 -1.23 -0.66
N ARG A 242 8.42 -0.54 0.01
CA ARG A 242 7.93 -0.99 1.32
C ARG A 242 7.42 -2.42 1.25
N LEU A 243 6.64 -2.72 0.21
CA LEU A 243 6.11 -4.06 -0.02
C LEU A 243 7.24 -5.11 -0.14
N TYR A 244 8.24 -4.84 -0.97
CA TYR A 244 9.41 -5.70 -1.14
C TYR A 244 10.20 -5.86 0.17
N SER A 245 10.48 -4.75 0.87
CA SER A 245 11.28 -4.75 2.09
C SER A 245 10.57 -5.48 3.24
N ILE A 246 9.24 -5.37 3.36
CA ILE A 246 8.42 -6.17 4.28
C ILE A 246 8.55 -7.66 3.95
N ALA A 247 8.42 -8.04 2.68
CA ALA A 247 8.56 -9.42 2.27
C ALA A 247 9.96 -9.99 2.60
N GLU A 248 11.01 -9.20 2.36
CA GLU A 248 12.37 -9.58 2.73
C GLU A 248 12.57 -9.64 4.26
N GLY A 249 11.92 -8.76 5.03
CA GLY A 249 11.89 -8.86 6.50
C GLY A 249 11.27 -10.17 6.98
N LEU A 250 10.11 -10.55 6.42
CA LEU A 250 9.45 -11.82 6.70
C LEU A 250 10.33 -13.03 6.31
N ARG A 251 10.97 -12.97 5.14
CA ARG A 251 11.92 -14.02 4.68
C ARG A 251 13.09 -14.19 5.65
N ASN A 252 13.53 -13.11 6.29
CA ASN A 252 14.59 -13.12 7.30
C ASN A 252 14.12 -13.53 8.71
N GLY A 253 12.84 -13.91 8.87
CA GLY A 253 12.28 -14.36 10.15
C GLY A 253 11.85 -13.22 11.08
N CYS A 254 11.75 -11.98 10.59
CA CYS A 254 11.26 -10.85 11.37
C CYS A 254 9.73 -10.76 11.25
N PHE A 255 9.03 -10.88 12.38
CA PHE A 255 7.60 -10.58 12.45
C PHE A 255 7.22 -10.02 13.83
N PRO A 256 6.56 -8.85 13.89
CA PRO A 256 6.32 -7.89 12.80
C PRO A 256 7.63 -7.24 12.29
N VAL A 257 7.63 -6.74 11.05
CA VAL A 257 8.79 -6.08 10.44
C VAL A 257 8.83 -4.59 10.82
N LYS A 258 9.35 -4.27 12.02
CA LYS A 258 9.45 -2.88 12.50
C LYS A 258 10.52 -2.08 11.76
N ILE A 259 11.70 -2.66 11.61
CA ILE A 259 12.80 -2.11 10.80
C ILE A 259 12.84 -2.88 9.48
N GLN A 260 12.51 -2.19 8.41
CA GLN A 260 12.45 -2.77 7.07
C GLN A 260 13.89 -2.89 6.51
N PRO A 261 14.40 -4.09 6.20
CA PRO A 261 15.85 -4.31 6.08
C PRO A 261 16.48 -3.84 4.78
N LYS A 262 15.74 -3.71 3.68
CA LYS A 262 16.33 -3.42 2.36
C LYS A 262 16.57 -1.93 2.09
N TRP A 263 16.06 -1.05 2.94
CA TRP A 263 16.27 0.39 2.78
C TRP A 263 17.72 0.78 3.00
N PHE A 264 18.16 1.82 2.29
CA PHE A 264 19.51 2.37 2.40
C PHE A 264 20.56 1.28 2.25
N ASN A 265 20.41 0.49 1.20
CA ASN A 265 21.37 -0.56 0.86
C ASN A 265 21.61 -1.60 1.98
N GLY A 266 20.56 -1.91 2.73
CA GLY A 266 20.63 -2.90 3.81
C GLY A 266 20.73 -2.30 5.21
N TYR A 267 20.95 -0.98 5.33
CA TYR A 267 21.06 -0.32 6.63
C TYR A 267 19.76 -0.41 7.45
N GLY A 268 18.63 -0.50 6.76
CA GLY A 268 17.31 -0.64 7.35
C GLY A 268 16.66 0.70 7.69
N TYR A 269 15.32 0.75 7.65
CA TYR A 269 14.55 1.98 7.91
C TYR A 269 13.30 1.68 8.73
N ALA A 270 13.01 2.53 9.73
CA ALA A 270 11.97 2.31 10.72
C ALA A 270 10.53 2.61 10.24
N THR A 271 10.25 2.43 8.95
CA THR A 271 8.90 2.69 8.40
C THR A 271 7.83 1.83 9.08
N GLY A 272 8.14 0.60 9.49
CA GLY A 272 7.18 -0.30 10.15
C GLY A 272 6.84 0.10 11.59
N ILE A 273 7.52 1.10 12.15
CA ILE A 273 7.15 1.75 13.42
C ILE A 273 6.23 2.94 13.16
N PHE A 274 6.55 3.76 12.16
CA PHE A 274 5.87 5.04 11.91
C PHE A 274 4.67 4.95 10.94
N TYR A 275 4.57 3.88 10.16
CA TYR A 275 3.44 3.59 9.29
C TYR A 275 2.76 2.27 9.66
N GLY A 276 1.44 2.19 9.44
CA GLY A 276 0.72 0.93 9.49
C GLY A 276 1.09 0.04 8.30
N ASP A 277 1.54 -1.17 8.61
CA ASP A 277 1.92 -2.20 7.62
C ASP A 277 0.89 -3.32 7.49
N ILE A 278 -0.19 -3.33 8.30
CA ILE A 278 -1.13 -4.47 8.42
C ILE A 278 -1.68 -4.92 7.06
N PHE A 279 -2.03 -3.99 6.19
CA PHE A 279 -2.58 -4.28 4.86
C PHE A 279 -1.49 -4.66 3.84
N LEU A 280 -0.23 -4.26 4.06
CA LEU A 280 0.91 -4.58 3.20
C LEU A 280 1.43 -6.01 3.41
N TYR A 281 1.15 -6.64 4.57
CA TYR A 281 1.47 -8.05 4.76
C TYR A 281 0.77 -8.97 3.74
N PHE A 282 -0.46 -8.66 3.33
CA PHE A 282 -1.19 -9.45 2.32
C PHE A 282 -0.42 -9.54 0.98
N PRO A 283 -0.10 -8.43 0.29
CA PRO A 283 0.68 -8.51 -0.95
C PRO A 283 2.12 -8.98 -0.70
N ALA A 284 2.72 -8.73 0.47
CA ALA A 284 4.07 -9.21 0.78
C ALA A 284 4.10 -10.75 0.83
N LEU A 285 3.08 -11.36 1.41
CA LEU A 285 2.92 -12.82 1.42
C LEU A 285 2.70 -13.37 0.01
N LEU A 286 1.90 -12.71 -0.84
CA LEU A 286 1.76 -13.13 -2.25
C LEU A 286 3.10 -13.14 -2.99
N TYR A 287 3.94 -12.13 -2.76
CA TYR A 287 5.29 -12.09 -3.33
C TYR A 287 6.15 -13.27 -2.86
N LEU A 288 6.16 -13.56 -1.56
CA LEU A 288 6.87 -14.72 -1.00
C LEU A 288 6.36 -16.06 -1.54
N LEU A 289 5.07 -16.14 -1.87
CA LEU A 289 4.41 -17.31 -2.45
C LEU A 289 4.62 -17.44 -3.98
N GLY A 290 5.48 -16.62 -4.58
CA GLY A 290 5.89 -16.77 -5.98
C GLY A 290 5.09 -15.93 -6.99
N PHE A 291 4.34 -14.93 -6.54
CA PHE A 291 3.73 -13.95 -7.44
C PHE A 291 4.69 -12.80 -7.75
N PRO A 292 4.75 -12.30 -9.00
CA PRO A 292 5.50 -11.09 -9.30
C PRO A 292 5.02 -9.92 -8.43
N LEU A 293 5.95 -9.07 -7.99
CA LEU A 293 5.66 -7.95 -7.09
C LEU A 293 4.58 -7.01 -7.65
N GLY A 294 4.60 -6.72 -8.96
CA GLY A 294 3.55 -5.96 -9.65
C GLY A 294 2.18 -6.63 -9.61
N THR A 295 2.13 -7.96 -9.66
CA THR A 295 0.88 -8.72 -9.53
C THR A 295 0.36 -8.69 -8.09
N ALA A 296 1.25 -8.80 -7.10
CA ALA A 296 0.90 -8.65 -5.70
C ALA A 296 0.33 -7.25 -5.40
N TYR A 297 0.93 -6.19 -5.95
CA TYR A 297 0.42 -4.82 -5.83
C TYR A 297 -0.95 -4.65 -6.51
N LYS A 298 -1.16 -5.19 -7.72
CA LYS A 298 -2.48 -5.18 -8.38
C LYS A 298 -3.53 -5.91 -7.56
N ALA A 299 -3.20 -7.07 -6.97
CA ALA A 299 -4.09 -7.78 -6.07
C ALA A 299 -4.44 -6.97 -4.81
N TYR A 300 -3.51 -6.16 -4.30
CA TYR A 300 -3.77 -5.21 -3.22
C TYR A 300 -4.78 -4.14 -3.65
N VAL A 301 -4.57 -3.47 -4.78
CA VAL A 301 -5.48 -2.44 -5.30
C VAL A 301 -6.89 -3.01 -5.49
N PHE A 302 -7.00 -4.19 -6.10
CA PHE A 302 -8.26 -4.91 -6.25
C PHE A 302 -8.96 -5.17 -4.91
N ALA A 303 -8.23 -5.67 -3.91
CA ALA A 303 -8.78 -5.92 -2.57
C ALA A 303 -9.29 -4.62 -1.91
N ILE A 304 -8.57 -3.51 -2.04
CA ILE A 304 -8.99 -2.22 -1.50
C ILE A 304 -10.21 -1.65 -2.25
N ASN A 305 -10.31 -1.85 -3.57
CA ASN A 305 -11.49 -1.50 -4.35
C ASN A 305 -12.73 -2.30 -3.90
N VAL A 306 -12.59 -3.61 -3.67
CA VAL A 306 -13.65 -4.46 -3.11
C VAL A 306 -14.09 -3.98 -1.72
N ILE A 307 -13.13 -3.68 -0.83
CA ILE A 307 -13.43 -3.13 0.51
C ILE A 307 -14.15 -1.79 0.40
N THR A 308 -13.70 -0.90 -0.49
CA THR A 308 -14.32 0.42 -0.68
C THR A 308 -15.78 0.29 -1.13
N ILE A 309 -16.04 -0.53 -2.15
CA ILE A 309 -17.38 -0.74 -2.70
C ILE A 309 -18.27 -1.42 -1.65
N GLY A 310 -17.75 -2.42 -0.94
CA GLY A 310 -18.48 -3.12 0.12
C GLY A 310 -18.86 -2.19 1.28
N ASN A 311 -17.90 -1.41 1.79
CA ASN A 311 -18.12 -0.46 2.88
C ASN A 311 -19.02 0.71 2.45
N GLY A 312 -18.83 1.22 1.24
CA GLY A 312 -19.69 2.24 0.64
C GLY A 312 -21.14 1.78 0.54
N TYR A 313 -21.37 0.60 -0.04
CA TYR A 313 -22.72 0.06 -0.19
C TYR A 313 -23.38 -0.22 1.17
N LEU A 314 -22.64 -0.78 2.12
CA LEU A 314 -23.13 -0.96 3.48
C LEU A 314 -23.52 0.38 4.13
N CYS A 315 -22.68 1.41 4.00
CA CYS A 315 -22.92 2.73 4.56
C CYS A 315 -24.15 3.40 3.96
N PHE A 316 -24.12 3.65 2.65
CA PHE A 316 -25.13 4.48 1.99
C PHE A 316 -26.51 3.80 1.94
N LYS A 317 -26.56 2.46 1.77
CA LYS A 317 -27.83 1.72 1.86
C LYS A 317 -28.46 1.82 3.25
N THR A 318 -27.65 1.75 4.30
CA THR A 318 -28.16 1.81 5.68
C THR A 318 -28.68 3.19 5.99
N ILE A 319 -27.93 4.24 5.62
CA ILE A 319 -28.32 5.65 5.81
C ILE A 319 -29.61 5.97 5.03
N ALA A 320 -29.68 5.58 3.76
CA ALA A 320 -30.84 5.86 2.90
C ALA A 320 -32.06 4.97 3.19
N LYS A 321 -31.86 3.83 3.86
CA LYS A 321 -32.83 2.73 3.98
C LYS A 321 -33.39 2.27 2.62
N ASP A 322 -32.64 2.50 1.54
CA ASP A 322 -33.01 2.17 0.17
C ASP A 322 -31.82 1.57 -0.57
N LYS A 323 -32.07 0.44 -1.23
CA LYS A 323 -31.03 -0.36 -1.90
C LYS A 323 -30.50 0.28 -3.19
N TYR A 324 -31.28 1.12 -3.86
CA TYR A 324 -30.88 1.83 -5.09
C TYR A 324 -30.16 3.13 -4.76
N ILE A 325 -30.67 3.92 -3.82
CA ILE A 325 -29.97 5.13 -3.34
C ILE A 325 -28.61 4.74 -2.73
N GLY A 326 -28.55 3.61 -2.01
CA GLY A 326 -27.29 3.05 -1.53
C GLY A 326 -26.32 2.68 -2.64
N LEU A 327 -26.80 2.13 -3.76
CA LEU A 327 -25.97 1.87 -4.94
C LEU A 327 -25.46 3.19 -5.55
N PHE A 328 -26.33 4.19 -5.73
CA PHE A 328 -25.94 5.48 -6.31
C PHE A 328 -24.86 6.18 -5.48
N GLY A 329 -25.03 6.23 -4.16
CA GLY A 329 -24.00 6.77 -3.27
C GLY A 329 -22.67 6.02 -3.36
N THR A 330 -22.71 4.70 -3.56
CA THR A 330 -21.50 3.88 -3.70
C THR A 330 -20.77 4.17 -5.01
N VAL A 331 -21.51 4.31 -6.12
CA VAL A 331 -20.95 4.67 -7.43
C VAL A 331 -20.26 6.03 -7.33
N ILE A 332 -20.96 7.06 -6.82
CA ILE A 332 -20.41 8.41 -6.66
C ILE A 332 -19.14 8.39 -5.81
N TYR A 333 -19.16 7.67 -4.68
CA TYR A 333 -18.00 7.60 -3.78
C TYR A 333 -16.79 6.91 -4.42
N ALA A 334 -17.00 5.77 -5.08
CA ALA A 334 -15.94 4.98 -5.66
C ALA A 334 -15.34 5.62 -6.92
N SER A 335 -16.15 6.35 -7.69
CA SER A 335 -15.74 7.08 -8.91
C SER A 335 -15.33 8.53 -8.66
N PHE A 336 -15.25 8.96 -7.40
CA PHE A 336 -14.93 10.35 -7.07
C PHE A 336 -13.49 10.71 -7.46
N LEU A 337 -13.28 11.86 -8.10
CA LEU A 337 -11.98 12.26 -8.65
C LEU A 337 -10.85 12.19 -7.63
N HIS A 338 -11.02 12.77 -6.44
CA HIS A 338 -10.00 12.75 -5.39
C HIS A 338 -9.55 11.32 -5.01
N ARG A 339 -10.48 10.36 -5.00
CA ARG A 339 -10.17 8.95 -4.72
C ARG A 339 -9.41 8.32 -5.89
N LEU A 340 -9.85 8.57 -7.13
CA LEU A 340 -9.21 8.03 -8.32
C LEU A 340 -7.79 8.61 -8.52
N VAL A 341 -7.60 9.90 -8.22
CA VAL A 341 -6.28 10.58 -8.18
C VAL A 341 -5.39 9.94 -7.12
N ALA A 342 -5.92 9.65 -5.94
CA ALA A 342 -5.16 8.94 -4.90
C ALA A 342 -4.75 7.53 -5.36
N LEU A 343 -5.62 6.80 -6.07
CA LEU A 343 -5.34 5.46 -6.58
C LEU A 343 -4.31 5.43 -7.72
N PHE A 344 -4.41 6.38 -8.66
CA PHE A 344 -3.73 6.28 -9.95
C PHE A 344 -2.65 7.36 -10.15
N THR A 345 -3.04 8.64 -10.28
CA THR A 345 -2.07 9.75 -10.45
C THR A 345 -0.98 9.70 -9.38
N ARG A 346 -1.41 9.63 -8.11
CA ARG A 346 -0.49 9.59 -6.98
C ARG A 346 -0.03 8.19 -6.64
N ALA A 347 -0.89 7.16 -6.80
CA ALA A 347 -0.67 5.83 -6.24
C ALA A 347 -0.35 5.86 -4.71
N ALA A 348 -1.04 6.75 -3.99
CA ALA A 348 -0.87 7.01 -2.57
C ALA A 348 -1.55 5.92 -1.72
N LEU A 349 -0.85 4.79 -1.55
CA LEU A 349 -1.35 3.57 -0.93
C LEU A 349 -2.07 3.81 0.40
N GLY A 350 -1.45 4.58 1.30
CA GLY A 350 -2.06 4.91 2.57
C GLY A 350 -3.38 5.66 2.40
N ALA A 351 -3.39 6.70 1.56
CA ALA A 351 -4.52 7.60 1.42
C ALA A 351 -5.77 6.90 0.84
N TYR A 352 -5.63 6.17 -0.27
CA TYR A 352 -6.79 5.48 -0.86
C TYR A 352 -7.29 4.31 -0.01
N THR A 353 -6.40 3.69 0.78
CA THR A 353 -6.79 2.64 1.74
C THR A 353 -7.58 3.24 2.90
N ALA A 354 -7.17 4.39 3.42
CA ALA A 354 -7.95 5.11 4.44
C ALA A 354 -9.35 5.48 3.93
N LEU A 355 -9.46 5.93 2.66
CA LEU A 355 -10.76 6.21 2.02
C LEU A 355 -11.64 4.96 1.90
N ALA A 356 -11.08 3.75 1.78
CA ALA A 356 -11.87 2.51 1.77
C ALA A 356 -12.63 2.26 3.09
N PHE A 357 -12.12 2.79 4.22
CA PHE A 357 -12.69 2.62 5.56
C PHE A 357 -13.50 3.83 6.05
N LEU A 358 -13.31 5.01 5.44
CA LEU A 358 -14.06 6.22 5.78
C LEU A 358 -15.59 6.06 5.75
N PRO A 359 -16.21 5.29 4.82
CA PRO A 359 -17.65 5.03 4.86
C PRO A 359 -18.13 4.37 6.17
N LEU A 360 -17.29 3.55 6.83
CA LEU A 360 -17.65 2.93 8.11
C LEU A 360 -17.60 3.94 9.27
N VAL A 361 -16.66 4.89 9.24
CA VAL A 361 -16.63 6.00 10.22
C VAL A 361 -17.90 6.83 10.07
N VAL A 362 -18.26 7.20 8.84
CA VAL A 362 -19.49 7.92 8.51
C VAL A 362 -20.73 7.16 8.98
N LEU A 363 -20.83 5.85 8.68
CA LEU A 363 -21.94 5.00 9.10
C LEU A 363 -22.04 4.93 10.63
N GLY A 364 -20.90 4.79 11.30
CA GLY A 364 -20.79 4.76 12.76
C GLY A 364 -21.31 6.04 13.38
N LEU A 365 -20.86 7.20 12.90
CA LEU A 365 -21.33 8.52 13.38
C LEU A 365 -22.83 8.72 13.09
N TRP A 366 -23.29 8.38 11.89
CA TRP A 366 -24.71 8.47 11.58
C TRP A 366 -25.55 7.59 12.51
N ALA A 367 -25.11 6.35 12.78
CA ALA A 367 -25.78 5.43 13.70
C ALA A 367 -25.81 5.94 15.16
N VAL A 368 -24.79 6.72 15.57
CA VAL A 368 -24.80 7.40 16.88
C VAL A 368 -25.86 8.51 16.93
N TYR A 369 -25.92 9.37 15.91
CA TYR A 369 -26.69 10.62 15.95
C TYR A 369 -28.12 10.55 15.40
N TYR A 370 -28.37 9.64 14.46
CA TYR A 370 -29.61 9.53 13.70
C TYR A 370 -30.13 8.09 13.57
N GLY A 371 -29.30 7.09 13.87
CA GLY A 371 -29.70 5.68 13.81
C GLY A 371 -30.73 5.30 14.87
N ASP A 372 -31.49 4.25 14.57
CA ASP A 372 -32.38 3.61 15.54
C ASP A 372 -31.60 2.89 16.66
N ASP A 373 -32.28 2.33 17.65
CA ASP A 373 -31.62 1.63 18.77
C ASP A 373 -30.76 0.43 18.33
N LYS A 374 -31.12 -0.22 17.22
CA LYS A 374 -30.41 -1.39 16.70
C LYS A 374 -29.15 -0.96 15.97
N GLU A 375 -29.20 0.13 15.21
CA GLU A 375 -28.07 0.75 14.54
C GLU A 375 -27.11 1.36 15.56
N ASN A 376 -27.64 2.09 16.54
CA ASN A 376 -26.86 2.70 17.61
C ASN A 376 -26.05 1.66 18.40
N LYS A 377 -26.62 0.48 18.70
CA LYS A 377 -25.91 -0.62 19.38
C LYS A 377 -24.70 -1.16 18.59
N LYS A 378 -24.67 -0.97 17.27
CA LYS A 378 -23.57 -1.40 16.39
C LYS A 378 -22.61 -0.26 16.03
N SER A 379 -22.97 1.00 16.33
CA SER A 379 -22.22 2.19 15.94
C SER A 379 -20.74 2.11 16.30
N TRP A 380 -20.43 1.69 17.53
CA TRP A 380 -19.06 1.58 18.01
C TRP A 380 -18.24 0.55 17.20
N ILE A 381 -18.85 -0.53 16.70
CA ILE A 381 -18.15 -1.52 15.87
C ILE A 381 -17.76 -0.91 14.53
N TYR A 382 -18.66 -0.16 13.90
CA TYR A 382 -18.37 0.54 12.64
C TYR A 382 -17.28 1.60 12.85
N LEU A 383 -17.34 2.35 13.95
CA LEU A 383 -16.31 3.34 14.29
C LEU A 383 -14.95 2.70 14.55
N VAL A 384 -14.89 1.58 15.30
CA VAL A 384 -13.63 0.89 15.60
C VAL A 384 -12.99 0.30 14.35
N ILE A 385 -13.76 -0.38 13.50
CA ILE A 385 -13.25 -0.94 12.25
C ILE A 385 -12.83 0.18 11.29
N GLY A 386 -13.67 1.20 11.13
CA GLY A 386 -13.39 2.35 10.26
C GLY A 386 -12.14 3.11 10.70
N ALA A 387 -12.06 3.51 11.97
CA ALA A 387 -10.94 4.26 12.51
C ALA A 387 -9.64 3.43 12.51
N THR A 388 -9.69 2.15 12.87
CA THR A 388 -8.49 1.27 12.78
C THR A 388 -7.99 1.18 11.35
N GLY A 389 -8.89 0.95 10.38
CA GLY A 389 -8.51 0.89 8.98
C GLY A 389 -7.84 2.19 8.51
N MET A 390 -8.29 3.34 8.99
CA MET A 390 -7.67 4.64 8.69
C MET A 390 -6.31 4.82 9.39
N ILE A 391 -6.22 4.53 10.69
CA ILE A 391 -4.98 4.64 11.49
C ILE A 391 -3.88 3.77 10.88
N GLN A 392 -4.22 2.53 10.51
CA GLN A 392 -3.30 1.56 9.94
C GLN A 392 -2.95 1.81 8.46
N SER A 393 -3.49 2.87 7.85
CA SER A 393 -3.23 3.20 6.45
C SER A 393 -2.61 4.59 6.27
N HIS A 394 -3.21 5.60 6.89
CA HIS A 394 -2.82 7.00 6.71
C HIS A 394 -3.15 7.82 7.95
N LEU A 395 -2.15 8.02 8.82
CA LEU A 395 -2.31 8.76 10.07
C LEU A 395 -2.84 10.18 9.82
N LEU A 396 -2.33 10.86 8.79
CA LEU A 396 -2.74 12.22 8.48
C LEU A 396 -4.21 12.31 8.02
N GLY A 397 -4.68 11.31 7.26
CA GLY A 397 -6.09 11.24 6.84
C GLY A 397 -7.02 10.95 8.02
N THR A 398 -6.50 10.23 9.02
CA THR A 398 -7.19 10.02 10.31
C THR A 398 -7.34 11.34 11.07
N LEU A 399 -6.27 12.15 11.18
CA LEU A 399 -6.32 13.46 11.82
C LEU A 399 -7.31 14.42 11.13
N MET A 400 -7.33 14.44 9.79
CA MET A 400 -8.31 15.23 9.03
C MET A 400 -9.74 14.79 9.32
N THR A 401 -9.97 13.48 9.44
CA THR A 401 -11.29 12.94 9.79
C THR A 401 -11.68 13.35 11.21
N ILE A 402 -10.77 13.25 12.18
CA ILE A 402 -11.00 13.69 13.55
C ILE A 402 -11.38 15.18 13.60
N LEU A 403 -10.69 16.03 12.82
CA LEU A 403 -11.02 17.46 12.71
C LEU A 403 -12.48 17.67 12.29
N PHE A 404 -12.91 17.08 11.17
CA PHE A 404 -14.28 17.26 10.71
C PHE A 404 -15.33 16.59 11.60
N VAL A 405 -14.97 15.48 12.28
CA VAL A 405 -15.83 14.89 13.31
C VAL A 405 -16.01 15.86 14.47
N GLY A 406 -14.94 16.51 14.95
CA GLY A 406 -14.99 17.55 15.97
C GLY A 406 -15.88 18.71 15.57
N ILE A 407 -15.70 19.25 14.36
CA ILE A 407 -16.55 20.33 13.81
C ILE A 407 -18.03 19.89 13.75
N PHE A 408 -18.30 18.66 13.28
CA PHE A 408 -19.65 18.13 13.24
C PHE A 408 -20.27 17.96 14.64
N MET A 409 -19.46 17.55 15.63
CA MET A 409 -19.87 17.45 17.04
C MET A 409 -20.25 18.81 17.62
N VAL A 410 -19.53 19.87 17.26
CA VAL A 410 -19.83 21.27 17.64
C VAL A 410 -21.12 21.76 16.96
N ILE A 411 -21.26 21.60 15.64
CA ILE A 411 -22.51 21.95 14.93
C ILE A 411 -23.73 21.17 15.49
N SER A 412 -23.49 19.96 15.99
CA SER A 412 -24.52 19.10 16.58
C SER A 412 -24.51 19.06 18.11
N LEU A 413 -24.00 20.10 18.79
CA LEU A 413 -23.71 20.10 20.23
C LEU A 413 -24.86 19.58 21.11
N LYS A 414 -26.10 20.05 20.87
CA LYS A 414 -27.30 19.60 21.60
C LYS A 414 -27.53 18.08 21.52
N ARG A 415 -27.15 17.44 20.41
CA ARG A 415 -27.24 15.97 20.24
C ARG A 415 -26.00 15.26 20.77
N THR A 416 -24.84 15.90 20.63
CA THR A 416 -23.54 15.40 21.13
C THR A 416 -23.57 15.21 22.64
N LEU A 417 -24.08 16.19 23.39
CA LEU A 417 -24.12 16.17 24.86
C LEU A 417 -25.16 15.22 25.47
N ARG A 418 -25.93 14.48 24.65
CA ARG A 418 -26.87 13.47 25.18
C ARG A 418 -26.07 12.31 25.77
N LYS A 419 -26.44 11.85 26.97
CA LYS A 419 -25.79 10.71 27.66
C LYS A 419 -25.60 9.49 26.75
N LYS A 420 -26.63 9.11 26.00
CA LYS A 420 -26.57 7.99 25.04
C LYS A 420 -25.49 8.19 23.96
N THR A 421 -25.40 9.40 23.41
CA THR A 421 -24.42 9.78 22.40
C THR A 421 -23.01 9.73 22.97
N LEU A 422 -22.77 10.37 24.12
CA LEU A 422 -21.45 10.38 24.78
C LEU A 422 -20.99 8.96 25.15
N MET A 423 -21.89 8.11 25.66
CA MET A 423 -21.55 6.72 25.96
C MET A 423 -21.19 5.92 24.70
N ALA A 424 -21.88 6.14 23.58
CA ALA A 424 -21.56 5.47 22.31
C ALA A 424 -20.21 5.94 21.76
N LEU A 425 -19.94 7.25 21.77
CA LEU A 425 -18.66 7.82 21.36
C LEU A 425 -17.51 7.39 22.28
N GLY A 426 -17.71 7.37 23.60
CA GLY A 426 -16.72 6.93 24.56
C GLY A 426 -16.36 5.44 24.40
N ARG A 427 -17.36 4.58 24.16
CA ARG A 427 -17.12 3.16 23.83
C ARG A 427 -16.34 2.99 22.54
N ALA A 428 -16.67 3.79 21.52
CA ALA A 428 -15.94 3.77 20.25
C ALA A 428 -14.49 4.24 20.45
N ALA A 429 -14.26 5.34 21.16
CA ALA A 429 -12.92 5.85 21.45
C ALA A 429 -12.06 4.84 22.23
N ALA A 430 -12.62 4.23 23.28
CA ALA A 430 -11.94 3.18 24.04
C ALA A 430 -11.63 1.96 23.16
N GLY A 431 -12.59 1.51 22.35
CA GLY A 431 -12.40 0.42 21.40
C GLY A 431 -11.31 0.73 20.35
N CYS A 432 -11.27 1.95 19.83
CA CYS A 432 -10.26 2.40 18.87
C CYS A 432 -8.87 2.41 19.51
N LEU A 433 -8.74 2.90 20.73
CA LEU A 433 -7.47 2.92 21.46
C LEU A 433 -6.95 1.50 21.68
N ILE A 434 -7.77 0.63 22.29
CA ILE A 434 -7.40 -0.75 22.64
C ILE A 434 -7.03 -1.55 21.38
N SER A 435 -7.79 -1.40 20.31
CA SER A 435 -7.55 -2.13 19.04
C SER A 435 -6.28 -1.71 18.30
N ASN A 436 -5.71 -0.54 18.61
CA ASN A 436 -4.55 0.03 17.93
C ASN A 436 -3.33 0.17 18.84
N LEU A 437 -3.34 -0.36 20.07
CA LEU A 437 -2.18 -0.28 20.97
C LEU A 437 -0.92 -0.88 20.35
N PHE A 438 -1.06 -1.95 19.54
CA PHE A 438 0.05 -2.59 18.82
C PHE A 438 0.83 -1.66 17.87
N PHE A 439 0.20 -0.57 17.42
CA PHE A 439 0.80 0.46 16.58
C PHE A 439 1.10 1.72 17.38
N ALA A 440 0.15 2.19 18.19
CA ALA A 440 0.27 3.43 18.94
C ALA A 440 1.41 3.40 19.96
N VAL A 441 1.63 2.27 20.65
CA VAL A 441 2.69 2.16 21.66
C VAL A 441 4.08 2.24 21.02
N PRO A 442 4.44 1.43 20.00
CA PRO A 442 5.71 1.59 19.30
C PRO A 442 5.91 2.98 18.69
N PHE A 443 4.86 3.53 18.06
CA PHE A 443 4.90 4.85 17.44
C PHE A 443 5.27 5.93 18.47
N LEU A 444 4.52 6.01 19.57
CA LEU A 444 4.72 7.03 20.60
C LEU A 444 6.07 6.87 21.31
N ASP A 445 6.47 5.63 21.62
CA ASP A 445 7.75 5.38 22.26
C ASP A 445 8.93 5.80 21.37
N ALA A 446 8.92 5.42 20.09
CA ALA A 446 9.97 5.84 19.16
C ALA A 446 9.95 7.35 18.90
N TYR A 447 8.76 7.94 18.69
CA TYR A 447 8.61 9.36 18.42
C TYR A 447 9.05 10.24 19.62
N SER A 448 8.81 9.81 20.86
CA SER A 448 9.19 10.56 22.06
C SER A 448 10.66 10.38 22.47
N ASN A 449 11.30 9.29 22.06
CA ASN A 449 12.66 8.94 22.53
C ASN A 449 13.73 8.99 21.44
N MET A 450 13.38 9.28 20.18
CA MET A 450 14.33 9.39 19.09
C MET A 450 14.32 10.79 18.47
N THR A 451 15.52 11.32 18.20
CA THR A 451 15.71 12.52 17.39
C THR A 451 15.79 12.13 15.91
N LEU A 452 14.72 12.40 15.17
CA LEU A 452 14.57 12.04 13.76
C LEU A 452 14.60 13.29 12.87
N ALA A 453 14.88 13.11 11.58
CA ALA A 453 14.93 14.18 10.58
C ALA A 453 13.54 14.71 10.12
N VAL A 454 12.47 14.44 10.86
CA VAL A 454 11.07 14.79 10.50
C VAL A 454 10.91 16.30 10.24
N ASP A 455 11.67 17.13 10.94
CA ASP A 455 11.57 18.59 10.89
C ASP A 455 12.51 19.24 9.86
N ASP A 456 13.47 18.51 9.29
CA ASP A 456 14.61 19.12 8.56
C ASP A 456 14.34 19.38 7.05
N TYR A 457 13.29 18.83 6.41
CA TYR A 457 13.13 18.95 4.93
C TYR A 457 11.76 19.40 4.38
N ARG A 458 10.62 19.00 4.97
CA ARG A 458 9.26 19.37 4.44
C ARG A 458 8.31 19.98 5.46
N GLY A 459 8.52 19.78 6.76
CA GLY A 459 7.68 20.35 7.82
C GLY A 459 7.63 21.89 7.85
N ASN A 460 8.48 22.56 7.07
CA ASN A 460 8.52 24.02 6.98
C ASN A 460 7.72 24.64 5.83
N MET A 461 7.27 23.88 4.83
CA MET A 461 6.47 24.47 3.74
C MET A 461 5.09 24.92 4.23
N PRO A 462 4.64 26.13 3.89
CA PRO A 462 3.31 26.60 4.24
C PRO A 462 2.21 25.77 3.57
N VAL A 463 1.12 25.46 4.30
CA VAL A 463 0.05 24.58 3.78
C VAL A 463 -0.65 25.11 2.53
N TYR A 464 -0.62 26.43 2.35
CA TYR A 464 -1.21 27.12 1.22
C TYR A 464 -0.33 27.05 -0.04
N TYR A 465 0.87 26.48 0.01
CA TYR A 465 1.70 26.32 -1.18
C TYR A 465 1.05 25.38 -2.20
N ASN A 466 0.19 24.45 -1.77
CA ASN A 466 -0.50 23.54 -2.66
C ASN A 466 -2.01 23.54 -2.38
N SER A 467 -2.69 24.49 -3.01
CA SER A 467 -4.12 24.73 -2.86
C SER A 467 -4.87 24.58 -4.17
N ALA A 468 -6.15 24.23 -4.10
CA ALA A 468 -7.01 24.22 -5.28
C ALA A 468 -7.40 25.65 -5.69
N PHE A 469 -7.35 25.96 -6.98
CA PHE A 469 -7.96 27.19 -7.50
C PHE A 469 -9.48 27.03 -7.60
N LEU A 470 -10.24 28.11 -7.38
CA LEU A 470 -11.70 28.10 -7.47
C LEU A 470 -12.21 27.55 -8.81
N SER A 471 -11.55 27.92 -9.91
CA SER A 471 -11.86 27.44 -11.26
C SER A 471 -11.49 25.97 -11.50
N GLN A 472 -10.57 25.39 -10.71
CA GLN A 472 -10.27 23.96 -10.76
C GLN A 472 -11.31 23.10 -10.03
N LEU A 473 -11.93 23.61 -8.95
CA LEU A 473 -12.82 22.83 -8.07
C LEU A 473 -13.92 22.05 -8.80
N PHE A 474 -14.47 22.62 -9.88
CA PHE A 474 -15.56 22.03 -10.66
C PHE A 474 -15.16 21.73 -12.12
N SER A 475 -13.86 21.72 -12.41
CA SER A 475 -13.34 21.40 -13.75
C SER A 475 -13.32 19.90 -14.01
N ASN A 476 -13.56 19.52 -15.28
CA ASN A 476 -13.28 18.18 -15.83
C ASN A 476 -12.08 18.18 -16.79
N VAL A 477 -11.39 19.31 -16.92
CA VAL A 477 -10.19 19.45 -17.76
C VAL A 477 -9.00 19.64 -16.83
N PHE A 478 -8.08 18.68 -16.86
CA PHE A 478 -6.88 18.62 -16.02
C PHE A 478 -5.85 17.70 -16.67
N ASN A 479 -4.61 17.69 -16.16
CA ASN A 479 -3.67 16.64 -16.52
C ASN A 479 -3.78 15.50 -15.50
N ALA A 480 -4.31 14.36 -15.93
CA ALA A 480 -4.52 13.18 -15.08
C ALA A 480 -3.23 12.50 -14.59
N VAL A 481 -2.07 12.82 -15.18
CA VAL A 481 -0.76 12.23 -14.82
C VAL A 481 0.23 13.26 -14.29
N ALA A 482 -0.19 14.52 -14.10
CA ALA A 482 0.64 15.59 -13.54
C ALA A 482 0.80 15.46 -12.01
N ASP A 483 1.82 16.16 -11.48
CA ASP A 483 2.06 16.31 -10.05
C ASP A 483 1.36 17.57 -9.54
N VAL A 484 1.24 17.68 -8.22
CA VAL A 484 0.83 18.92 -7.59
C VAL A 484 1.93 19.97 -7.76
N LYS A 485 1.53 21.19 -8.13
CA LYS A 485 2.45 22.33 -8.24
C LYS A 485 2.21 23.34 -7.14
N GLU A 486 3.20 24.20 -6.92
CA GLU A 486 3.03 25.35 -6.03
C GLU A 486 2.07 26.36 -6.65
N ASP A 487 1.25 27.01 -5.82
CA ASP A 487 0.23 27.99 -6.23
C ASP A 487 0.80 29.10 -7.15
N LEU A 488 2.07 29.47 -6.97
CA LEU A 488 2.74 30.49 -7.78
C LEU A 488 2.88 30.12 -9.27
N TYR A 489 2.87 28.83 -9.61
CA TYR A 489 2.96 28.36 -11.01
C TYR A 489 1.58 28.33 -11.71
N GLY A 490 0.50 28.62 -11.00
CA GLY A 490 -0.86 28.55 -11.52
C GLY A 490 -1.31 27.12 -11.86
N MET A 491 -2.48 26.99 -12.50
CA MET A 491 -3.13 25.70 -12.76
C MET A 491 -2.59 24.89 -13.95
N TYR A 492 -1.60 25.41 -14.69
CA TYR A 492 -1.15 24.77 -15.94
C TYR A 492 -0.42 23.45 -15.67
N GLN A 493 -0.90 22.36 -16.27
CA GLN A 493 -0.33 21.01 -16.11
C GLN A 493 -0.28 20.57 -14.63
N ASP A 494 -1.29 20.95 -13.86
CA ASP A 494 -1.45 20.56 -12.47
C ASP A 494 -2.29 19.29 -12.38
N MET A 495 -2.10 18.54 -11.30
CA MET A 495 -2.89 17.32 -11.07
C MET A 495 -4.37 17.65 -10.84
N PRO A 496 -5.30 16.68 -10.93
CA PRO A 496 -6.72 16.97 -10.78
C PRO A 496 -7.09 17.37 -9.35
N MET A 497 -7.22 18.68 -9.09
CA MET A 497 -7.69 19.25 -7.82
C MET A 497 -9.16 19.68 -7.90
N SER A 498 -10.02 18.71 -8.24
CA SER A 498 -11.43 18.94 -8.56
C SER A 498 -12.36 17.96 -7.84
N VAL A 499 -13.54 18.43 -7.43
CA VAL A 499 -14.71 17.60 -7.12
C VAL A 499 -15.60 17.39 -8.36
N GLY A 500 -15.32 18.12 -9.43
CA GLY A 500 -15.97 18.10 -10.74
C GLY A 500 -17.38 18.71 -10.78
N PRO A 501 -17.89 19.03 -11.97
CA PRO A 501 -19.07 19.87 -12.15
C PRO A 501 -20.35 19.21 -11.60
N MET A 502 -20.40 17.88 -11.57
CA MET A 502 -21.56 17.16 -11.01
C MET A 502 -21.72 17.38 -9.50
N SER A 503 -20.62 17.63 -8.80
CA SER A 503 -20.65 18.05 -7.39
C SER A 503 -21.32 19.41 -7.23
N GLY A 504 -21.07 20.34 -8.16
CA GLY A 504 -21.73 21.64 -8.20
C GLY A 504 -23.25 21.50 -8.35
N LEU A 505 -23.71 20.62 -9.23
CA LEU A 505 -25.15 20.31 -9.39
C LEU A 505 -25.76 19.73 -8.12
N ALA A 506 -25.07 18.82 -7.43
CA ALA A 506 -25.56 18.25 -6.17
C ALA A 506 -25.69 19.31 -5.06
N ILE A 507 -24.72 20.23 -4.97
CA ILE A 507 -24.74 21.36 -4.03
C ILE A 507 -25.89 22.31 -4.37
N LEU A 508 -26.03 22.70 -5.64
CA LEU A 508 -27.12 23.57 -6.11
C LEU A 508 -28.49 22.94 -5.84
N ALA A 509 -28.67 21.65 -6.14
CA ALA A 509 -29.91 20.95 -5.87
C ALA A 509 -30.26 20.91 -4.37
N ALA A 510 -29.26 20.77 -3.49
CA ALA A 510 -29.46 20.85 -2.05
C ALA A 510 -29.87 22.26 -1.59
N ILE A 511 -29.25 23.30 -2.14
CA ILE A 511 -29.60 24.71 -1.86
C ILE A 511 -31.04 24.99 -2.32
N CYS A 512 -31.38 24.64 -3.57
CA CYS A 512 -32.73 24.80 -4.11
C CYS A 512 -33.77 24.06 -3.25
N TYR A 513 -33.48 22.83 -2.81
CA TYR A 513 -34.35 22.09 -1.91
C TYR A 513 -34.60 22.84 -0.59
N LEU A 514 -33.54 23.39 0.03
CA LEU A 514 -33.67 24.14 1.28
C LEU A 514 -34.49 25.43 1.09
N ILE A 515 -34.30 26.15 -0.04
CA ILE A 515 -35.08 27.36 -0.37
C ILE A 515 -36.56 27.01 -0.56
N VAL A 516 -36.87 25.96 -1.34
CA VAL A 516 -38.25 25.52 -1.58
C VAL A 516 -38.93 25.04 -0.29
N ASN A 517 -38.21 24.39 0.61
CA ASN A 517 -38.77 24.01 1.90
C ASN A 517 -38.99 25.21 2.82
N HIS A 518 -38.07 26.18 2.81
CA HIS A 518 -38.21 27.41 3.56
C HIS A 518 -39.41 28.25 3.09
N SER A 519 -39.63 28.35 1.77
CA SER A 519 -40.79 29.05 1.21
C SER A 519 -42.12 28.34 1.50
N LYS A 520 -42.09 27.04 1.81
CA LYS A 520 -43.24 26.26 2.29
C LYS A 520 -43.35 26.26 3.83
N GLU A 521 -42.64 27.15 4.52
CA GLU A 521 -42.56 27.26 5.99
C GLU A 521 -42.09 25.97 6.72
N LYS A 522 -41.50 25.02 5.99
CA LYS A 522 -40.93 23.78 6.53
C LYS A 522 -39.45 23.97 6.81
N LYS A 523 -39.09 24.58 7.96
CA LYS A 523 -37.68 24.71 8.38
C LYS A 523 -37.00 23.34 8.50
N GLU A 524 -36.03 23.07 7.63
CA GLU A 524 -35.21 21.86 7.67
C GLU A 524 -33.97 22.10 8.56
N ASN A 525 -34.02 21.67 9.82
CA ASN A 525 -32.87 21.71 10.74
C ASN A 525 -32.20 20.33 10.92
N GLY A 526 -32.39 19.44 9.94
CA GLY A 526 -31.93 18.06 9.96
C GLY A 526 -30.45 17.89 9.62
N LEU A 527 -30.12 16.74 9.03
CA LEU A 527 -28.75 16.41 8.63
C LEU A 527 -28.31 17.16 7.36
N LEU A 528 -29.23 17.43 6.43
CA LEU A 528 -28.94 18.05 5.13
C LEU A 528 -28.23 19.42 5.23
N PRO A 529 -28.73 20.44 5.96
CA PRO A 529 -28.05 21.75 6.05
C PRO A 529 -26.68 21.64 6.72
N LYS A 530 -26.51 20.71 7.67
CA LYS A 530 -25.22 20.46 8.32
C LYS A 530 -24.21 19.87 7.34
N LEU A 531 -24.63 18.91 6.52
CA LEU A 531 -23.78 18.35 5.46
C LEU A 531 -23.41 19.41 4.41
N LEU A 532 -24.35 20.29 4.05
CA LEU A 532 -24.09 21.40 3.14
C LEU A 532 -23.04 22.36 3.72
N ALA A 533 -23.18 22.76 4.98
CA ALA A 533 -22.21 23.61 5.66
C ALA A 533 -20.81 22.96 5.72
N MET A 534 -20.75 21.66 6.04
CA MET A 534 -19.49 20.89 6.05
C MET A 534 -18.88 20.78 4.66
N THR A 535 -19.71 20.60 3.62
CA THR A 535 -19.27 20.56 2.22
C THR A 535 -18.62 21.90 1.83
N ILE A 536 -19.33 23.01 2.06
CA ILE A 536 -18.83 24.36 1.74
C ILE A 536 -17.54 24.66 2.52
N LEU A 537 -17.51 24.34 3.81
CA LEU A 537 -16.31 24.53 4.64
C LEU A 537 -15.12 23.73 4.10
N SER A 538 -15.31 22.44 3.78
CA SER A 538 -14.23 21.60 3.26
C SER A 538 -13.73 22.04 1.88
N LEU A 539 -14.62 22.52 1.00
CA LEU A 539 -14.24 23.11 -0.28
C LEU A 539 -13.47 24.41 -0.07
N TRP A 540 -13.94 25.29 0.81
CA TRP A 540 -13.25 26.53 1.11
C TRP A 540 -11.86 26.28 1.70
N MET A 541 -11.73 25.38 2.67
CA MET A 541 -10.43 24.97 3.22
C MET A 541 -9.49 24.37 2.16
N SER A 542 -10.02 23.78 1.09
CA SER A 542 -9.19 23.22 0.03
C SER A 542 -8.56 24.23 -0.91
N THR A 543 -9.00 25.50 -0.88
CA THR A 543 -8.57 26.53 -1.82
C THR A 543 -7.60 27.54 -1.24
N ASN A 544 -6.95 28.26 -2.15
CA ASN A 544 -6.13 29.43 -1.85
C ASN A 544 -6.95 30.63 -1.31
N LEU A 545 -8.29 30.54 -1.32
CA LEU A 545 -9.18 31.56 -0.74
C LEU A 545 -9.37 31.38 0.77
N PHE A 546 -8.95 30.25 1.33
CA PHE A 546 -8.94 30.09 2.78
C PHE A 546 -7.84 30.97 3.38
N PRO A 547 -8.08 31.66 4.50
CA PRO A 547 -7.20 32.69 5.02
C PRO A 547 -5.97 32.11 5.75
N TYR A 548 -5.23 31.21 5.11
CA TYR A 548 -4.06 30.54 5.69
C TYR A 548 -2.97 31.53 6.11
N MET A 549 -2.63 32.51 5.26
CA MET A 549 -1.62 33.53 5.60
C MET A 549 -2.07 34.40 6.78
N TRP A 550 -3.36 34.77 6.84
CA TRP A 550 -3.90 35.52 7.97
C TRP A 550 -3.86 34.70 9.25
N LEU A 551 -4.14 33.39 9.17
CA LEU A 551 -4.03 32.48 10.31
C LEU A 551 -2.59 32.30 10.77
N GLU A 552 -1.63 32.26 9.85
CA GLU A 552 -0.20 32.19 10.18
C GLU A 552 0.24 33.41 10.98
N GLU A 553 -0.14 34.60 10.52
CA GLU A 553 0.23 35.87 11.15
C GLU A 553 -0.50 36.12 12.49
N PHE A 554 -1.82 35.94 12.52
CA PHE A 554 -2.65 36.40 13.65
C PHE A 554 -3.15 35.27 14.55
N CYS A 555 -3.12 34.02 14.09
CA CYS A 555 -3.57 32.85 14.85
C CYS A 555 -2.57 31.68 14.75
N PRO A 556 -1.28 31.89 15.06
CA PRO A 556 -0.20 30.95 14.76
C PRO A 556 -0.41 29.56 15.38
N PHE A 557 -1.08 29.49 16.54
CA PHE A 557 -1.46 28.21 17.15
C PHE A 557 -2.41 27.38 16.28
N LEU A 558 -3.45 28.02 15.71
CA LEU A 558 -4.40 27.34 14.83
C LEU A 558 -3.72 26.96 13.50
N TYR A 559 -2.91 27.87 12.96
CA TYR A 559 -2.14 27.62 11.75
C TYR A 559 -1.14 26.46 11.93
N ALA A 560 -0.43 26.39 13.06
CA ALA A 560 0.47 25.28 13.36
C ALA A 560 -0.25 23.92 13.35
N GLY A 561 -1.52 23.88 13.76
CA GLY A 561 -2.37 22.69 13.63
C GLY A 561 -2.70 22.35 12.16
N LEU A 562 -3.03 23.37 11.35
CA LEU A 562 -3.37 23.18 9.93
C LEU A 562 -2.14 22.87 9.06
N LYS A 563 -0.98 23.43 9.38
CA LYS A 563 0.29 23.23 8.67
C LYS A 563 0.68 21.76 8.61
N LYS A 564 0.35 20.98 9.66
CA LYS A 564 0.59 19.52 9.71
C LYS A 564 -0.10 18.73 8.60
N PHE A 565 -1.13 19.27 7.96
CA PHE A 565 -1.79 18.63 6.82
C PHE A 565 -1.02 18.73 5.50
N GLU A 566 0.09 19.48 5.47
CA GLU A 566 1.04 19.73 4.37
C GLU A 566 0.43 20.40 3.13
N PHE A 567 -0.74 19.94 2.66
CA PHE A 567 -1.38 20.41 1.44
C PHE A 567 -2.86 20.73 1.65
N ALA A 568 -3.28 21.95 1.28
CA ALA A 568 -4.67 22.38 1.42
C ALA A 568 -5.64 21.57 0.55
N TRP A 569 -5.26 21.20 -0.68
CA TRP A 569 -6.12 20.41 -1.59
C TRP A 569 -6.56 19.06 -1.00
N ARG A 570 -5.88 18.52 0.03
CA ARG A 570 -6.29 17.28 0.72
C ARG A 570 -7.69 17.39 1.34
N PHE A 571 -8.16 18.59 1.67
CA PHE A 571 -9.53 18.82 2.16
C PHE A 571 -10.62 18.44 1.14
N LEU A 572 -10.28 18.29 -0.15
CA LEU A 572 -11.17 17.74 -1.17
C LEU A 572 -11.64 16.32 -0.85
N GLY A 573 -10.85 15.51 -0.14
CA GLY A 573 -11.27 14.16 0.28
C GLY A 573 -12.45 14.19 1.26
N ALA A 574 -12.48 15.18 2.16
CA ALA A 574 -13.63 15.41 3.04
C ALA A 574 -14.82 15.95 2.25
N ALA A 575 -14.60 16.92 1.36
CA ALA A 575 -15.64 17.46 0.47
C ALA A 575 -16.32 16.33 -0.33
N SER A 576 -15.54 15.44 -0.92
CA SER A 576 -16.01 14.27 -1.69
C SER A 576 -16.98 13.40 -0.89
N THR A 577 -16.65 13.16 0.37
CA THR A 577 -17.45 12.36 1.30
C THR A 577 -18.75 13.07 1.66
N PHE A 578 -18.68 14.37 1.97
CA PHE A 578 -19.87 15.15 2.30
C PHE A 578 -20.80 15.33 1.10
N ILE A 579 -20.28 15.54 -0.11
CA ILE A 579 -21.06 15.63 -1.35
C ILE A 579 -21.81 14.32 -1.61
N THR A 580 -21.14 13.17 -1.42
CA THR A 580 -21.79 11.86 -1.56
C THR A 580 -22.94 11.70 -0.57
N LEU A 581 -22.72 12.07 0.71
CA LEU A 581 -23.78 12.03 1.72
C LEU A 581 -24.90 13.02 1.44
N LEU A 582 -24.56 14.23 0.98
CA LEU A 582 -25.51 15.27 0.61
C LEU A 582 -26.43 14.74 -0.49
N TYR A 583 -25.87 14.13 -1.53
CA TYR A 583 -26.63 13.46 -2.58
C TYR A 583 -27.53 12.34 -2.04
N VAL A 584 -27.02 11.45 -1.19
CA VAL A 584 -27.81 10.33 -0.60
C VAL A 584 -29.00 10.84 0.22
N ILE A 585 -28.79 11.84 1.07
CA ILE A 585 -29.86 12.42 1.90
C ILE A 585 -30.84 13.22 1.03
N LEU A 586 -30.35 13.98 0.05
CA LEU A 586 -31.18 14.72 -0.89
C LEU A 586 -32.07 13.77 -1.69
N MET A 587 -31.53 12.63 -2.16
CA MET A 587 -32.31 11.62 -2.88
C MET A 587 -33.39 10.98 -2.03
N THR A 588 -33.11 10.73 -0.75
CA THR A 588 -34.09 10.18 0.19
C THR A 588 -35.25 11.17 0.37
N LYS A 589 -34.95 12.46 0.52
CA LYS A 589 -35.96 13.53 0.64
C LYS A 589 -36.71 13.80 -0.67
N ALA A 590 -36.02 13.76 -1.81
CA ALA A 590 -36.64 13.94 -3.13
C ALA A 590 -37.67 12.82 -3.41
N LYS A 591 -37.41 11.59 -2.94
CA LYS A 591 -38.35 10.48 -3.04
C LYS A 591 -39.60 10.65 -2.18
N GLU A 592 -39.51 11.41 -1.08
CA GLU A 592 -40.65 11.78 -0.24
C GLU A 592 -41.46 12.95 -0.86
N MET A 593 -40.79 13.84 -1.59
CA MET A 593 -41.40 15.04 -2.18
C MET A 593 -42.03 14.79 -3.55
N PHE A 594 -41.41 13.97 -4.39
CA PHE A 594 -41.85 13.66 -5.75
C PHE A 594 -42.32 12.22 -5.86
N ALA A 595 -42.97 11.87 -6.97
CA ALA A 595 -43.28 10.47 -7.25
C ALA A 595 -41.99 9.64 -7.23
N GLY A 596 -41.96 8.60 -6.40
CA GLY A 596 -40.72 7.89 -6.08
C GLY A 596 -39.98 7.31 -7.29
N LYS A 597 -40.69 6.94 -8.36
CA LYS A 597 -40.08 6.51 -9.63
C LYS A 597 -39.30 7.64 -10.30
N THR A 598 -39.88 8.83 -10.40
CA THR A 598 -39.27 10.00 -11.04
C THR A 598 -38.03 10.46 -10.29
N ALA A 599 -38.09 10.48 -8.95
CA ALA A 599 -36.93 10.76 -8.12
C ALA A 599 -35.80 9.75 -8.36
N ILE A 600 -36.11 8.44 -8.36
CA ILE A 600 -35.09 7.40 -8.61
C ILE A 600 -34.47 7.52 -9.99
N VAL A 601 -35.25 7.81 -11.04
CA VAL A 601 -34.71 8.00 -12.40
C VAL A 601 -33.82 9.24 -12.48
N ALA A 602 -34.26 10.38 -11.95
CA ALA A 602 -33.45 11.61 -11.91
C ALA A 602 -32.15 11.40 -11.12
N GLY A 603 -32.24 10.72 -9.97
CA GLY A 603 -31.08 10.31 -9.18
C GLY A 603 -30.13 9.43 -9.97
N ALA A 604 -30.65 8.41 -10.66
CA ALA A 604 -29.84 7.53 -11.49
C ALA A 604 -29.11 8.28 -12.61
N VAL A 605 -29.76 9.25 -13.27
CA VAL A 605 -29.12 10.10 -14.29
C VAL A 605 -27.96 10.90 -13.70
N ILE A 606 -28.17 11.58 -12.56
CA ILE A 606 -27.09 12.32 -11.88
C ILE A 606 -25.95 11.37 -11.49
N CYS A 607 -26.28 10.18 -10.97
CA CYS A 607 -25.28 9.16 -10.62
C CYS A 607 -24.48 8.68 -11.85
N MET A 608 -25.13 8.50 -13.00
CA MET A 608 -24.46 8.16 -14.27
C MET A 608 -23.53 9.27 -14.73
N LEU A 609 -23.89 10.55 -14.53
CA LEU A 609 -23.01 11.67 -14.86
C LEU A 609 -21.77 11.73 -13.94
N PHE A 610 -21.91 11.43 -12.65
CA PHE A 610 -20.76 11.25 -11.74
C PHE A 610 -19.87 10.08 -12.18
N CYS A 611 -20.48 8.97 -12.61
CA CYS A 611 -19.76 7.83 -13.13
C CYS A 611 -19.01 8.18 -14.43
N TYR A 612 -19.64 8.94 -15.32
CA TYR A 612 -19.03 9.44 -16.55
C TYR A 612 -17.83 10.33 -16.25
N GLN A 613 -17.94 11.28 -15.32
CA GLN A 613 -16.82 12.12 -14.87
C GLN A 613 -15.64 11.28 -14.34
N GLY A 614 -15.91 10.26 -13.53
CA GLY A 614 -14.85 9.36 -13.04
C GLY A 614 -14.23 8.52 -14.18
N ALA A 615 -15.05 8.03 -15.10
CA ALA A 615 -14.59 7.27 -16.27
C ALA A 615 -13.75 8.13 -17.21
N ASP A 616 -14.14 9.37 -17.44
CA ASP A 616 -13.39 10.34 -18.25
C ASP A 616 -11.99 10.56 -17.68
N TYR A 617 -11.86 10.78 -16.37
CA TYR A 617 -10.55 10.80 -15.71
C TYR A 617 -9.75 9.50 -15.95
N LEU A 618 -10.38 8.33 -15.82
CA LEU A 618 -9.69 7.05 -16.03
C LEU A 618 -9.19 6.88 -17.47
N PHE A 619 -9.97 7.31 -18.45
CA PHE A 619 -9.56 7.25 -19.86
C PHE A 619 -8.45 8.25 -20.16
N GLN A 620 -8.51 9.47 -19.63
CA GLN A 620 -7.42 10.44 -19.72
C GLN A 620 -6.14 9.89 -19.07
N TYR A 621 -6.24 9.31 -17.87
CA TYR A 621 -5.11 8.66 -17.21
C TYR A 621 -4.55 7.52 -18.06
N ASN A 622 -5.41 6.62 -18.56
CA ASN A 622 -4.98 5.48 -19.37
C ASN A 622 -4.24 5.88 -20.66
N ASN A 623 -4.65 6.98 -21.29
CA ASN A 623 -4.04 7.46 -22.53
C ASN A 623 -2.72 8.21 -22.29
N LEU A 624 -2.54 8.82 -21.12
CA LEU A 624 -1.38 9.67 -20.80
C LEU A 624 -0.33 8.96 -19.94
N MET A 625 -0.71 7.90 -19.21
CA MET A 625 0.18 7.23 -18.28
C MET A 625 1.31 6.50 -18.99
N ILE A 626 2.49 6.53 -18.38
CA ILE A 626 3.61 5.69 -18.77
C ILE A 626 3.70 4.47 -17.85
N PRO A 627 4.23 3.32 -18.34
CA PRO A 627 4.55 2.20 -17.48
C PRO A 627 5.47 2.62 -16.35
N PHE A 628 5.23 2.06 -15.16
CA PHE A 628 6.10 2.24 -14.02
C PHE A 628 7.46 1.65 -14.35
N GLU A 629 8.47 2.53 -14.42
CA GLU A 629 9.85 2.22 -14.80
C GLU A 629 10.38 0.96 -14.08
N TYR A 630 9.94 0.72 -12.84
CA TYR A 630 10.46 -0.30 -11.94
C TYR A 630 9.80 -1.68 -12.00
N GLU A 631 8.74 -1.88 -12.80
CA GLU A 631 8.31 -3.26 -13.08
C GLU A 631 9.36 -4.03 -13.89
N TYR A 632 10.25 -3.30 -14.60
CA TYR A 632 11.30 -3.85 -15.47
C TYR A 632 12.69 -3.20 -15.32
N ASN A 633 12.87 -2.16 -14.49
CA ASN A 633 14.15 -1.45 -14.29
C ASN A 633 14.39 -0.97 -12.84
N VAL A 634 15.53 -1.37 -12.26
CA VAL A 634 16.21 -0.83 -11.05
C VAL A 634 15.60 -1.26 -9.70
N ARG A 635 16.44 -1.45 -8.69
CA ARG A 635 16.09 -1.41 -7.26
C ARG A 635 16.85 -0.22 -6.68
N ASP A 636 16.29 0.99 -6.78
CA ASP A 636 16.89 2.23 -6.28
C ASP A 636 16.55 2.28 -4.79
N LEU A 637 17.52 1.87 -3.97
CA LEU A 637 17.40 1.71 -2.51
C LEU A 637 17.83 2.98 -1.76
N THR A 638 17.93 4.12 -2.46
CA THR A 638 18.43 5.40 -1.93
C THR A 638 17.31 6.28 -1.33
N VAL A 639 17.68 7.45 -0.78
CA VAL A 639 16.73 8.51 -0.39
C VAL A 639 15.82 8.92 -1.55
N ARG A 640 16.18 8.71 -2.82
CA ARG A 640 15.26 9.04 -3.94
C ARG A 640 13.97 8.21 -3.94
N ALA A 641 13.94 7.07 -3.23
CA ALA A 641 12.72 6.31 -2.96
C ALA A 641 11.96 6.79 -1.71
N ILE A 642 12.58 7.62 -0.86
CA ILE A 642 12.05 8.19 0.39
C ILE A 642 12.14 9.71 0.31
N TYR A 643 11.07 10.35 -0.19
CA TYR A 643 11.00 11.79 -0.49
C TYR A 643 11.79 12.73 0.44
N ASP A 644 11.66 12.58 1.76
CA ASP A 644 12.20 13.52 2.76
C ASP A 644 13.13 12.86 3.80
N GLY A 645 13.32 11.55 3.75
CA GLY A 645 14.10 10.83 4.77
C GLY A 645 13.58 11.03 6.20
N ALA A 646 12.30 11.35 6.42
CA ALA A 646 11.78 11.84 7.70
C ALA A 646 12.09 10.97 8.92
N TYR A 647 12.25 9.65 8.76
CA TYR A 647 12.54 8.72 9.87
C TYR A 647 14.01 8.29 9.93
N LEU A 648 14.90 9.02 9.26
CA LEU A 648 16.32 8.89 9.49
C LEU A 648 16.65 9.47 10.88
N PRO A 649 17.54 8.84 11.64
CA PRO A 649 18.16 9.50 12.78
C PRO A 649 18.76 10.84 12.34
N ARG A 650 18.55 11.89 13.14
CA ARG A 650 18.98 13.24 12.79
C ARG A 650 20.51 13.30 12.56
N GLY A 651 20.94 14.04 11.55
CA GLY A 651 22.35 14.16 11.17
C GLY A 651 22.92 12.98 10.39
N THR A 652 22.07 12.05 9.92
CA THR A 652 22.49 10.97 9.02
C THR A 652 22.78 11.52 7.62
N ASP A 653 24.01 11.35 7.15
CA ASP A 653 24.40 11.52 5.75
C ASP A 653 24.26 10.20 5.00
N TRP A 654 23.18 10.09 4.23
CA TRP A 654 22.87 8.89 3.46
C TRP A 654 23.75 8.70 2.22
N GLN A 655 24.42 9.76 1.74
CA GLN A 655 25.34 9.66 0.60
C GLN A 655 26.69 9.07 1.02
N ALA A 656 27.07 9.27 2.29
CA ALA A 656 28.29 8.73 2.89
C ALA A 656 28.09 7.34 3.54
N MET A 657 26.98 6.65 3.26
CA MET A 657 26.75 5.30 3.79
C MET A 657 27.57 4.25 3.04
N THR A 658 28.27 3.40 3.79
CA THR A 658 29.17 2.36 3.27
C THR A 658 28.86 1.00 3.91
N THR A 659 29.20 -0.10 3.24
CA THR A 659 28.86 -1.45 3.72
C THR A 659 29.94 -2.13 4.55
N ASP A 660 31.14 -1.55 4.61
CA ASP A 660 32.24 -2.04 5.43
C ASP A 660 31.89 -1.93 6.91
N ILE A 661 32.36 -2.89 7.72
CA ILE A 661 32.32 -2.79 9.17
C ILE A 661 33.48 -1.90 9.61
N GLN A 662 33.20 -0.86 10.39
CA GLN A 662 34.22 0.06 10.88
C GLN A 662 34.61 -0.31 12.31
N VAL A 663 35.89 -0.18 12.63
CA VAL A 663 36.43 -0.46 13.97
C VAL A 663 37.14 0.76 14.51
N SER A 664 37.27 0.84 15.84
CA SER A 664 37.96 1.95 16.50
C SER A 664 39.45 2.02 16.19
N ASP A 665 40.09 0.87 15.97
CA ASP A 665 41.52 0.73 15.71
C ASP A 665 41.78 -0.53 14.87
N THR A 666 42.17 -0.35 13.62
CA THR A 666 42.39 -1.46 12.67
C THR A 666 43.64 -2.28 12.97
N GLU A 667 44.57 -1.80 13.81
CA GLU A 667 45.77 -2.55 14.17
C GLU A 667 45.48 -3.59 15.27
N PHE A 668 44.54 -3.30 16.16
CA PHE A 668 44.26 -4.14 17.33
C PHE A 668 42.88 -4.79 17.33
N VAL A 669 41.94 -4.32 16.50
CA VAL A 669 40.58 -4.86 16.43
C VAL A 669 40.35 -5.57 15.11
N ASN A 670 40.29 -6.90 15.16
CA ASN A 670 39.93 -7.72 14.01
C ASN A 670 38.43 -8.01 14.03
N VAL A 671 37.78 -7.87 12.89
CA VAL A 671 36.36 -8.20 12.73
C VAL A 671 36.10 -8.97 11.44
N ALA A 672 35.29 -10.01 11.53
CA ALA A 672 34.83 -10.78 10.38
C ALA A 672 33.31 -10.92 10.41
N LEU A 673 32.65 -10.65 9.29
CA LEU A 673 31.21 -10.90 9.13
C LEU A 673 30.97 -12.41 8.98
N GLU A 674 30.27 -13.02 9.93
CA GLU A 674 29.90 -14.43 9.86
C GLU A 674 28.57 -14.63 9.11
N ALA A 675 27.58 -13.79 9.43
CA ALA A 675 26.25 -13.91 8.83
C ALA A 675 25.47 -12.59 8.89
N ARG A 676 24.62 -12.35 7.89
CA ARG A 676 23.63 -11.27 7.87
C ARG A 676 22.25 -11.80 7.48
N LYS A 677 21.24 -11.50 8.28
CA LYS A 677 19.82 -11.79 8.00
C LYS A 677 19.03 -10.50 8.18
N GLY A 678 18.79 -9.80 7.08
CA GLY A 678 18.19 -8.46 7.10
C GLY A 678 19.04 -7.47 7.90
N THR A 679 18.47 -6.90 8.97
CA THR A 679 19.18 -6.01 9.90
C THR A 679 19.83 -6.74 11.08
N SER A 680 19.74 -8.07 11.15
CA SER A 680 20.47 -8.86 12.14
C SER A 680 21.84 -9.26 11.58
N ILE A 681 22.90 -8.95 12.32
CA ILE A 681 24.29 -9.16 11.91
C ILE A 681 25.00 -10.01 12.98
N CYS A 682 25.76 -11.01 12.53
CA CYS A 682 26.63 -11.84 13.36
C CYS A 682 28.08 -11.61 12.92
N ILE A 683 28.93 -11.24 13.86
CA ILE A 683 30.34 -10.92 13.62
C ILE A 683 31.23 -11.68 14.60
N SER A 684 32.38 -12.15 14.14
CA SER A 684 33.48 -12.56 15.00
C SER A 684 34.37 -11.36 15.26
N VAL A 685 34.74 -11.12 16.51
CA VAL A 685 35.53 -9.95 16.93
C VAL A 685 36.65 -10.35 17.88
N GLU A 686 37.83 -9.78 17.66
CA GLU A 686 38.97 -9.85 18.57
C GLU A 686 39.47 -8.43 18.85
N ASN A 687 39.44 -8.01 20.12
CA ASN A 687 40.07 -6.78 20.59
C ASN A 687 41.37 -7.13 21.32
N ASN A 688 42.48 -7.09 20.61
CA ASN A 688 43.81 -7.39 21.13
C ASN A 688 44.44 -6.24 21.94
N SER A 689 43.73 -5.11 22.08
CA SER A 689 44.22 -3.96 22.84
C SER A 689 43.95 -4.09 24.34
N LYS A 690 44.73 -3.33 25.13
CA LYS A 690 44.50 -3.15 26.58
C LYS A 690 43.40 -2.13 26.89
N ASN A 691 42.81 -1.52 25.86
CA ASN A 691 41.82 -0.46 25.99
C ASN A 691 40.45 -0.95 25.52
N ASN A 692 39.40 -0.25 25.94
CA ASN A 692 38.08 -0.46 25.35
C ASN A 692 38.08 0.02 23.90
N ALA A 693 37.42 -0.74 23.05
CA ALA A 693 37.31 -0.50 21.62
C ALA A 693 35.83 -0.43 21.19
N TYR A 694 35.57 -0.22 19.91
CA TYR A 694 34.22 -0.34 19.36
C TYR A 694 34.21 -0.89 17.93
N VAL A 695 33.05 -1.41 17.55
CA VAL A 695 32.70 -1.79 16.17
C VAL A 695 31.43 -1.04 15.77
N ASP A 696 31.45 -0.40 14.61
CA ASP A 696 30.30 0.23 13.96
C ASP A 696 29.80 -0.65 12.82
N LEU A 697 28.56 -1.14 12.94
CA LEU A 697 27.92 -1.99 11.93
C LEU A 697 27.22 -1.15 10.85
N PRO A 698 27.12 -1.65 9.60
CA PRO A 698 26.49 -0.93 8.48
C PRO A 698 24.96 -1.05 8.53
N ILE A 699 24.38 -0.63 9.65
CA ILE A 699 22.95 -0.57 9.94
C ILE A 699 22.63 0.69 10.74
N LEU A 700 21.48 1.30 10.47
CA LEU A 700 21.05 2.52 11.17
C LEU A 700 20.64 2.20 12.60
N TYR A 701 21.13 3.00 13.54
CA TYR A 701 20.79 2.89 14.94
C TYR A 701 19.37 3.42 15.20
N TYR A 702 18.50 2.50 15.57
CA TYR A 702 17.20 2.78 16.18
C TYR A 702 17.18 2.26 17.62
N LYS A 703 16.54 3.01 18.53
CA LYS A 703 16.37 2.55 19.93
C LYS A 703 15.70 1.18 19.92
N GLY A 704 16.37 0.16 20.45
CA GLY A 704 15.91 -1.23 20.45
C GLY A 704 16.92 -2.25 19.91
N TYR A 705 17.98 -1.82 19.22
CA TYR A 705 19.08 -2.73 18.90
C TYR A 705 19.79 -3.24 20.17
N ARG A 706 20.10 -4.53 20.17
CA ARG A 706 20.89 -5.21 21.20
C ARG A 706 22.03 -5.96 20.52
N ALA A 707 23.15 -6.04 21.22
CA ALA A 707 24.30 -6.86 20.85
C ALA A 707 24.54 -7.86 21.98
N GLN A 708 24.67 -9.14 21.64
CA GLN A 708 24.87 -10.21 22.61
C GLN A 708 26.06 -11.07 22.23
N SER A 709 26.91 -11.37 23.21
CA SER A 709 27.95 -12.39 23.12
C SER A 709 27.72 -13.42 24.23
N GLU A 710 27.62 -14.70 23.87
CA GLU A 710 27.38 -15.81 24.83
C GLU A 710 26.19 -15.57 25.80
N GLY A 711 25.15 -14.88 25.32
CA GLY A 711 23.97 -14.55 26.13
C GLY A 711 24.12 -13.34 27.05
N LYS A 712 25.28 -12.67 27.08
CA LYS A 712 25.49 -11.40 27.80
C LYS A 712 25.32 -10.21 26.87
N ASP A 713 24.59 -9.19 27.33
CA ASP A 713 24.39 -7.95 26.58
C ASP A 713 25.67 -7.10 26.58
N LEU A 714 26.03 -6.57 25.41
CA LEU A 714 27.06 -5.56 25.22
C LEU A 714 26.41 -4.18 25.05
N PRO A 715 27.05 -3.08 25.50
CA PRO A 715 26.51 -1.74 25.31
C PRO A 715 26.41 -1.38 23.82
N VAL A 716 25.25 -0.87 23.42
CA VAL A 716 24.95 -0.41 22.06
C VAL A 716 24.61 1.07 22.08
N SER A 717 25.16 1.84 21.14
CA SER A 717 24.88 3.27 20.98
C SER A 717 24.85 3.68 19.49
N ALA A 718 24.51 4.94 19.22
CA ALA A 718 24.75 5.54 17.91
C ALA A 718 26.26 5.80 17.74
N GLY A 719 26.83 5.34 16.63
CA GLY A 719 28.20 5.57 16.22
C GLY A 719 28.30 6.65 15.14
N THR A 720 29.38 6.58 14.36
CA THR A 720 29.62 7.51 13.25
C THR A 720 28.48 7.39 12.24
N ASN A 721 27.95 8.53 11.78
CA ASN A 721 26.83 8.58 10.83
C ASN A 721 25.60 7.76 11.27
N ASN A 722 25.31 7.72 12.58
CA ASN A 722 24.21 6.97 13.19
C ASN A 722 24.23 5.46 12.92
N ARG A 723 25.41 4.88 12.70
CA ARG A 723 25.61 3.43 12.65
C ARG A 723 25.38 2.79 14.02
N VAL A 724 24.99 1.52 14.05
CA VAL A 724 24.94 0.77 15.32
C VAL A 724 26.36 0.52 15.83
N ARG A 725 26.72 1.18 16.93
CA ARG A 725 28.01 1.02 17.63
C ARG A 725 27.89 0.00 18.74
N ILE A 726 28.85 -0.92 18.84
CA ILE A 726 28.97 -1.90 19.91
C ILE A 726 30.26 -1.61 20.67
N ALA A 727 30.15 -1.38 21.98
CA ALA A 727 31.33 -1.20 22.84
C ALA A 727 31.96 -2.56 23.16
N LEU A 728 33.28 -2.64 23.00
CA LEU A 728 34.08 -3.85 23.22
C LEU A 728 35.00 -3.64 24.42
N PRO A 729 34.94 -4.50 25.44
CA PRO A 729 35.94 -4.51 26.52
C PRO A 729 37.35 -4.81 25.99
N ALA A 730 38.37 -4.36 26.73
CA ALA A 730 39.76 -4.76 26.50
C ALA A 730 39.92 -6.30 26.53
N GLY A 731 40.68 -6.86 25.59
CA GLY A 731 40.88 -8.31 25.49
C GLY A 731 39.62 -9.12 25.13
N PHE A 732 38.61 -8.50 24.52
CA PHE A 732 37.38 -9.21 24.13
C PHE A 732 37.64 -10.14 22.95
N HIS A 733 37.20 -11.40 23.06
CA HIS A 733 37.22 -12.38 21.98
C HIS A 733 35.87 -13.11 21.94
N GLY A 734 35.26 -13.18 20.77
CA GLY A 734 34.08 -14.02 20.56
C GLY A 734 33.15 -13.52 19.47
N THR A 735 32.04 -14.22 19.32
CA THR A 735 31.01 -13.92 18.33
C THR A 735 29.92 -13.03 18.93
N ILE A 736 29.64 -11.90 18.28
CA ILE A 736 28.61 -10.96 18.66
C ILE A 736 27.45 -11.05 17.69
N LYS A 737 26.25 -11.28 18.23
CA LYS A 737 24.99 -11.22 17.50
C LYS A 737 24.26 -9.92 17.80
N THR A 738 24.05 -9.11 16.77
CA THR A 738 23.32 -7.84 16.85
C THR A 738 21.98 -7.95 16.15
N PHE A 739 20.91 -7.53 16.82
CA PHE A 739 19.53 -7.62 16.32
C PHE A 739 18.63 -6.58 16.95
N PHE A 740 17.52 -6.25 16.29
CA PHE A 740 16.50 -5.37 16.84
C PHE A 740 15.59 -6.17 17.79
N ALA A 741 15.55 -5.78 19.06
CA ALA A 741 14.77 -6.42 20.10
C ALA A 741 13.67 -5.49 20.59
N GLU A 742 12.43 -5.85 20.29
CA GLU A 742 11.29 -5.04 20.72
C GLU A 742 11.12 -5.06 22.25
N PRO A 743 10.86 -3.89 22.87
CA PRO A 743 10.56 -3.83 24.29
C PRO A 743 9.35 -4.70 24.68
N TRP A 744 9.37 -5.27 25.89
CA TRP A 744 8.31 -6.18 26.37
C TRP A 744 6.91 -5.53 26.34
N TYR A 745 6.81 -4.21 26.57
CA TYR A 745 5.53 -3.50 26.55
C TYR A 745 4.97 -3.31 25.14
N TRP A 746 5.81 -3.34 24.09
CA TRP A 746 5.32 -3.40 22.70
C TRP A 746 4.64 -4.75 22.45
N ARG A 747 5.25 -5.85 22.90
CA ARG A 747 4.68 -7.21 22.81
C ARG A 747 3.38 -7.32 23.62
N GLY A 748 3.33 -6.72 24.81
CA GLY A 748 2.11 -6.63 25.62
C GLY A 748 0.97 -5.89 24.90
N ALA A 749 1.27 -4.74 24.27
CA ALA A 749 0.32 -3.96 23.50
C ALA A 749 -0.24 -4.72 22.28
N GLU A 750 0.60 -5.53 21.63
CA GLU A 750 0.19 -6.45 20.56
C GLU A 750 -0.78 -7.52 21.04
N ILE A 751 -0.47 -8.19 22.16
CA ILE A 751 -1.35 -9.21 22.74
C ILE A 751 -2.71 -8.61 23.10
N ILE A 752 -2.75 -7.44 23.73
CA ILE A 752 -4.01 -6.77 24.11
C ILE A 752 -4.85 -6.45 22.86
N SER A 753 -4.21 -5.87 21.83
CA SER A 753 -4.90 -5.53 20.57
C SER A 753 -5.42 -6.80 19.88
N PHE A 754 -4.62 -7.86 19.85
CA PHE A 754 -4.97 -9.14 19.26
C PHE A 754 -6.16 -9.80 19.97
N LEU A 755 -6.15 -9.85 21.30
CA LEU A 755 -7.26 -10.38 22.10
C LEU A 755 -8.55 -9.58 21.88
N PHE A 756 -8.45 -8.26 21.76
CA PHE A 756 -9.60 -7.42 21.43
C PHE A 756 -10.22 -7.81 20.08
N TRP A 757 -9.40 -7.95 19.03
CA TRP A 757 -9.89 -8.36 17.70
C TRP A 757 -10.46 -9.78 17.70
N CYS A 758 -9.82 -10.73 18.39
CA CYS A 758 -10.34 -12.08 18.57
C CYS A 758 -11.71 -12.08 19.27
N GLY A 759 -11.85 -11.28 20.34
CA GLY A 759 -13.11 -11.11 21.05
C GLY A 759 -14.22 -10.52 20.18
N LEU A 760 -13.89 -9.52 19.35
CA LEU A 760 -14.84 -8.90 18.43
C LEU A 760 -15.31 -9.88 17.34
N ILE A 761 -14.39 -10.66 16.77
CA ILE A 761 -14.69 -11.70 15.78
C ILE A 761 -15.55 -12.80 16.42
N GLY A 762 -15.16 -13.29 17.60
CA GLY A 762 -15.92 -14.30 18.35
C GLY A 762 -17.35 -13.85 18.65
N TYR A 763 -17.52 -12.60 19.09
CA TYR A 763 -18.85 -11.98 19.29
C TYR A 763 -19.69 -11.97 18.00
N ALA A 764 -19.09 -11.61 16.86
CA ALA A 764 -19.78 -11.60 15.58
C ALA A 764 -20.19 -13.02 15.13
N MET A 765 -19.31 -14.00 15.31
CA MET A 765 -19.58 -15.41 14.96
C MET A 765 -20.71 -16.00 15.79
N ILE A 766 -20.66 -15.86 17.13
CA ILE A 766 -21.72 -16.37 18.04
C ILE A 766 -23.08 -15.80 17.66
N LYS A 767 -23.14 -14.51 17.32
CA LYS A 767 -24.38 -13.84 16.92
C LYS A 767 -24.91 -14.33 15.57
N SER A 768 -24.02 -14.64 14.63
CA SER A 768 -24.38 -15.22 13.32
C SER A 768 -24.94 -16.63 13.49
N ILE A 769 -24.28 -17.46 14.30
CA ILE A 769 -24.68 -18.84 14.60
C ILE A 769 -26.07 -18.85 15.27
N ARG A 770 -26.28 -18.04 16.31
CA ARG A 770 -27.59 -17.93 16.98
C ARG A 770 -28.71 -17.57 16.01
N LYS A 771 -28.50 -16.63 15.09
CA LYS A 771 -29.48 -16.30 14.04
C LYS A 771 -29.73 -17.44 13.05
N GLY A 772 -28.70 -18.22 12.73
CA GLY A 772 -28.82 -19.40 11.87
C GLY A 772 -29.72 -20.48 12.46
N PHE A 773 -29.62 -20.73 13.78
CA PHE A 773 -30.46 -21.69 14.50
C PHE A 773 -31.93 -21.26 14.55
N TYR A 774 -32.23 -19.99 14.81
CA TYR A 774 -33.63 -19.50 14.82
C TYR A 774 -34.31 -19.54 13.44
N CYS A 775 -33.55 -19.36 12.34
CA CYS A 775 -34.10 -19.50 10.99
C CYS A 775 -34.23 -20.98 10.54
N ALA A 776 -33.55 -21.91 11.20
CA ALA A 776 -33.66 -23.34 10.94
C ALA A 776 -34.83 -23.99 11.68
N GLY A 777 -35.25 -23.44 12.83
CA GLY A 777 -36.41 -23.90 13.59
C GLY A 777 -37.77 -23.34 13.14
N ALA A 778 -37.80 -22.46 12.13
CA ALA A 778 -39.01 -21.85 11.58
C ALA A 778 -39.30 -22.32 10.13
N ARG A 779 -38.95 -23.57 9.80
CA ARG A 779 -39.21 -24.20 8.50
C ARG A 779 -40.05 -25.45 8.63
#